data_AF-A0A2K2B045-F1
#
_entry.id   AF-A0A2K2B045-F1
#
_cell.length_a   1.000
_cell.length_b   1.000
_cell.length_c   1.000
_cell.angle_alpha   90.00
_cell.angle_beta   90.00
_cell.angle_gamma   90.00
#
_symmetry.space_group_name_H-M   'P 1'
#
loop_
_entity.id
_entity.type
_entity.pdbx_description
1 polymer ?
#
loop_
_entity_poly.entity_id
_entity_poly.type
_entity_poly.pdbx_seq_one_letter_code
_entity_poly.pdbx_strand_id
1 'polypeptide(L)'
;MRLARLDELRQAAKTGVEMRYERERERLGTKVELRVQQAEANRMLMLKAYRQRRATLKERTSQSLSRRMARESKYKERVRAAINQKRAAAEKKRMGLLEAEKRRACARVLQVQRVARSVSHQREIERRRMRDKLEDRLQRAKRQRAEYLRQRGRQHSSVRVNWNKMHKQADLLSRKLARCWRQFLRSRRTTIDLAKDYDALKINENCVKSMPFEQLACLIESTGTLQTVKALLDRVESRFRVSMAVAAMDHPSSLENIDHLLKRVATPKKRRTTPRSSMRSREAKRVGTTRESARSAATLSRYPVRIVLCAYMILGHPDAVFSGQGQREIALAKSAEDFIREFELLIRIILDGPMHSSDEDSESMSPKRCTFRSQLAAFDKEWCSYLNCFVVWKVKDAQSLEEDLVRAACQLELSMIQKCKLTPEGSTDALTHDMKAIQKQVTEDQKLLREKVQHLSGDAGIERMEIALSETRSRYFQAKENGSPVGSPIIHFLSPSMPPSSPSATGSANRNNVSDGIERPSRVVRSLFREDTSSAKEPASSATSSSHFDGQSGSAVGKSITENELIINEFLHEQRHGFMDRFNLADKDENSLKEKVRETMEAAFWDSVLESMKQDEPKYEWVVQLVGEVRDEIQELAPESWKQEIVESIDPDLLAQVLRSGNLDVGYCGKILEFALVTLQKLSSPAHEDEMKALHQKMLKELARTCQTEDESKYSHIATMIKGLRFVLQQIQALKQEISKARIRMMEPLLTGPAALDYLRKAFANHYGSDSDACNSLPLTMQWLSSVKSSEDQEWEEHKNSLLALKSHDSSSRVFVPLTSLRTGGSFLVKTNESVIASSSVASETDNQQPEPECTGERVDLLVRLGLLKLVSGVSGLTKEALPETFMLNLLRLRAVQAQIQKIIVISTSILVCRQTLLMEQAVTSSADMESILLECSNKLSEVLDRVDDAGIEEIVEVVSGLLQGDDKVVDEEKLKPRKIVMARMLAKSLQAGDLIFEKVSRAVHLALRGIVLGGSGPWGRKLVEMALRQIGAVMLTKRVVAAAEVLVVAATVSTGIHRPWYVNLTDNL
;
A
#
# COMPACT_ATOMS: atom_id res chain seq x y z
N MET A 1 -78.83 -101.77 -46.96
CA MET A 1 -78.94 -100.70 -47.98
C MET A 1 -79.71 -99.44 -47.53
N ARG A 2 -80.85 -99.51 -46.81
CA ARG A 2 -81.61 -98.30 -46.40
C ARG A 2 -80.97 -97.46 -45.26
N LEU A 3 -80.31 -98.08 -44.28
CA LEU A 3 -79.70 -97.37 -43.14
C LEU A 3 -78.45 -96.55 -43.52
N ALA A 4 -77.61 -97.07 -44.43
CA ALA A 4 -76.41 -96.37 -44.90
C ALA A 4 -76.74 -95.06 -45.64
N ARG A 5 -77.77 -95.05 -46.49
CA ARG A 5 -78.23 -93.83 -47.18
C ARG A 5 -78.79 -92.76 -46.24
N LEU A 6 -79.42 -93.16 -45.13
CA LEU A 6 -79.90 -92.21 -44.12
C LEU A 6 -78.75 -91.60 -43.31
N ASP A 7 -77.68 -92.36 -43.08
CA ASP A 7 -76.49 -91.86 -42.39
C ASP A 7 -75.68 -90.91 -43.30
N GLU A 8 -75.55 -91.23 -44.59
CA GLU A 8 -74.98 -90.31 -45.60
C GLU A 8 -75.74 -88.98 -45.67
N LEU A 9 -77.08 -89.01 -45.65
CA LEU A 9 -77.90 -87.79 -45.63
C LEU A 9 -77.76 -87.00 -44.32
N ARG A 10 -77.61 -87.68 -43.17
CA ARG A 10 -77.34 -87.00 -41.89
C ARG A 10 -75.95 -86.37 -41.86
N GLN A 11 -74.93 -87.05 -42.38
CA GLN A 11 -73.57 -86.50 -42.46
C GLN A 11 -73.51 -85.30 -43.42
N ALA A 12 -74.19 -85.37 -44.57
CA ALA A 12 -74.33 -84.24 -45.50
C ALA A 12 -75.08 -83.05 -44.90
N ALA A 13 -76.14 -83.30 -44.12
CA ALA A 13 -76.85 -82.25 -43.40
C ALA A 13 -75.99 -81.61 -42.30
N LYS A 14 -75.21 -82.42 -41.56
CA LYS A 14 -74.28 -81.95 -40.52
C LYS A 14 -73.17 -81.09 -41.12
N THR A 15 -72.50 -81.56 -42.17
CA THR A 15 -71.49 -80.76 -42.90
C THR A 15 -72.10 -79.50 -43.51
N GLY A 16 -73.34 -79.56 -44.02
CA GLY A 16 -74.05 -78.37 -44.50
C GLY A 16 -74.38 -77.34 -43.42
N VAL A 17 -74.57 -77.75 -42.16
CA VAL A 17 -74.75 -76.85 -41.01
C VAL A 17 -73.40 -76.29 -40.55
N GLU A 18 -72.36 -77.11 -40.46
CA GLU A 18 -71.00 -76.69 -40.11
C GLU A 18 -70.46 -75.63 -41.09
N MET A 19 -70.60 -75.87 -42.40
CA MET A 19 -70.19 -74.90 -43.44
C MET A 19 -70.99 -73.58 -43.38
N ARG A 20 -72.23 -73.59 -42.88
CA ARG A 20 -73.01 -72.36 -42.68
C ARG A 20 -72.52 -71.59 -41.47
N TYR A 21 -72.24 -72.30 -40.38
CA TYR A 21 -71.70 -71.71 -39.16
C TYR A 21 -70.31 -71.11 -39.39
N GLU A 22 -69.44 -71.77 -40.15
CA GLU A 22 -68.13 -71.23 -40.53
C GLU A 22 -68.25 -69.96 -41.37
N ARG A 23 -69.12 -69.93 -42.39
CA ARG A 23 -69.38 -68.72 -43.18
C ARG A 23 -69.97 -67.58 -42.36
N GLU A 24 -70.85 -67.87 -41.40
CA GLU A 24 -71.37 -66.85 -40.48
C GLU A 24 -70.28 -66.32 -39.56
N ARG A 25 -69.42 -67.20 -39.05
CA ARG A 25 -68.26 -66.83 -38.22
C ARG A 25 -67.28 -65.94 -38.98
N GLU A 26 -66.96 -66.25 -40.23
CA GLU A 26 -66.10 -65.41 -41.09
C GLU A 26 -66.74 -64.05 -41.39
N ARG A 27 -68.05 -64.01 -41.69
CA ARG A 27 -68.79 -62.76 -41.90
C ARG A 27 -68.86 -61.90 -40.64
N LEU A 28 -68.97 -62.52 -39.46
CA LEU A 28 -68.93 -61.80 -38.20
C LEU A 28 -67.51 -61.33 -37.87
N GLY A 29 -66.49 -62.15 -38.12
CA GLY A 29 -65.07 -61.79 -37.97
C GLY A 29 -64.70 -60.55 -38.78
N THR A 30 -65.02 -60.55 -40.08
CA THR A 30 -64.78 -59.40 -40.97
C THR A 30 -65.53 -58.13 -40.54
N LYS A 31 -66.78 -58.27 -40.04
CA LYS A 31 -67.54 -57.12 -39.48
C LYS A 31 -66.92 -56.58 -38.19
N VAL A 32 -66.39 -57.44 -37.32
CA VAL A 32 -65.71 -57.03 -36.09
C VAL A 32 -64.40 -56.34 -36.43
N GLU A 33 -63.59 -56.89 -37.32
CA GLU A 33 -62.34 -56.27 -37.80
C GLU A 33 -62.59 -54.88 -38.38
N LEU A 34 -63.60 -54.73 -39.25
CA LEU A 34 -63.94 -53.43 -39.84
C LEU A 34 -64.39 -52.40 -38.79
N ARG A 35 -65.12 -52.83 -37.76
CA ARG A 35 -65.50 -51.96 -36.62
C ARG A 35 -64.31 -51.58 -35.76
N VAL A 36 -63.36 -52.49 -35.53
CA VAL A 36 -62.13 -52.21 -34.78
C VAL A 36 -61.27 -51.19 -35.54
N GLN A 37 -61.06 -51.38 -36.84
CA GLN A 37 -60.34 -50.42 -37.68
C GLN A 37 -61.01 -49.03 -37.68
N GLN A 38 -62.35 -48.99 -37.75
CA GLN A 38 -63.10 -47.73 -37.66
C GLN A 38 -62.96 -47.06 -36.29
N ALA A 39 -62.98 -47.84 -35.19
CA ALA A 39 -62.77 -47.32 -33.85
C ALA A 39 -61.34 -46.78 -33.64
N GLU A 40 -60.33 -47.45 -34.20
CA GLU A 40 -58.94 -46.98 -34.19
C GLU A 40 -58.76 -45.69 -34.99
N ALA A 41 -59.38 -45.60 -36.18
CA ALA A 41 -59.37 -44.36 -36.97
C ALA A 41 -60.02 -43.19 -36.20
N ASN A 42 -61.16 -43.42 -35.56
CA ASN A 42 -61.83 -42.42 -34.71
C ASN A 42 -60.98 -42.00 -33.51
N ARG A 43 -60.33 -42.96 -32.84
CA ARG A 43 -59.39 -42.69 -31.74
C ARG A 43 -58.22 -41.81 -32.20
N MET A 44 -57.65 -42.11 -33.36
CA MET A 44 -56.55 -41.34 -33.94
C MET A 44 -56.94 -39.91 -34.28
N LEU A 45 -58.15 -39.71 -34.84
CA LEU A 45 -58.69 -38.37 -35.12
C LEU A 45 -58.88 -37.54 -33.84
N MET A 46 -59.41 -38.13 -32.78
CA MET A 46 -59.57 -37.47 -31.48
C MET A 46 -58.22 -37.05 -30.88
N LEU A 47 -57.21 -37.93 -30.94
CA LEU A 47 -55.87 -37.62 -30.47
C LEU A 47 -55.21 -36.51 -31.29
N LYS A 48 -55.40 -36.51 -32.61
CA LYS A 48 -54.89 -35.46 -33.52
C LYS A 48 -55.54 -34.10 -33.21
N ALA A 49 -56.85 -34.06 -33.04
CA ALA A 49 -57.59 -32.84 -32.67
C ALA A 49 -57.16 -32.31 -31.28
N TYR A 50 -56.96 -33.21 -30.31
CA TYR A 50 -56.47 -32.82 -28.98
C TYR A 50 -55.04 -32.25 -29.03
N ARG A 51 -54.12 -32.90 -29.77
CA ARG A 51 -52.75 -32.40 -29.97
C ARG A 51 -52.73 -31.02 -30.63
N GLN A 52 -53.56 -30.80 -31.65
CA GLN A 52 -53.70 -29.50 -32.31
C GLN A 52 -54.21 -28.42 -31.35
N ARG A 53 -55.26 -28.68 -30.57
CA ARG A 53 -55.77 -27.71 -29.57
C ARG A 53 -54.74 -27.36 -28.52
N ARG A 54 -53.94 -28.33 -28.07
CA ARG A 54 -52.86 -28.09 -27.11
C ARG A 54 -51.73 -27.26 -27.73
N ALA A 55 -51.39 -27.51 -28.99
CA ALA A 55 -50.39 -26.74 -29.72
C ALA A 55 -50.83 -25.27 -29.89
N THR A 56 -52.07 -25.03 -30.32
CA THR A 56 -52.57 -23.65 -30.48
C THR A 56 -52.68 -22.90 -29.16
N LEU A 57 -53.02 -23.57 -28.06
CA LEU A 57 -53.00 -22.96 -26.72
C LEU A 57 -51.59 -22.58 -26.27
N LYS A 58 -50.60 -23.46 -26.50
CA LYS A 58 -49.18 -23.17 -26.21
C LYS A 58 -48.66 -21.99 -27.04
N GLU A 59 -49.06 -21.90 -28.30
CA GLU A 59 -48.67 -20.79 -29.17
C GLU A 59 -49.32 -19.45 -28.73
N ARG A 60 -50.61 -19.46 -28.36
CA ARG A 60 -51.27 -18.25 -27.83
C ARG A 60 -50.66 -17.77 -26.53
N THR A 61 -50.32 -18.70 -25.64
CA THR A 61 -49.68 -18.37 -24.35
C THR A 61 -48.26 -17.85 -24.55
N SER A 62 -47.47 -18.45 -25.45
CA SER A 62 -46.13 -17.95 -25.77
C SER A 62 -46.18 -16.55 -26.40
N GLN A 63 -47.06 -16.31 -27.38
CA GLN A 63 -47.23 -15.00 -28.00
C GLN A 63 -47.67 -13.92 -26.99
N SER A 64 -48.56 -14.26 -26.06
CA SER A 64 -48.99 -13.36 -24.98
C SER A 64 -47.82 -12.98 -24.06
N LEU A 65 -47.02 -13.97 -23.65
CA LEU A 65 -45.82 -13.74 -22.84
C LEU A 65 -44.78 -12.89 -23.56
N SER A 66 -44.50 -13.16 -24.84
CA SER A 66 -43.57 -12.35 -25.64
C SER A 66 -44.03 -10.89 -25.74
N ARG A 67 -45.33 -10.63 -25.91
CA ARG A 67 -45.88 -9.27 -25.93
C ARG A 67 -45.74 -8.58 -24.57
N ARG A 68 -45.94 -9.30 -23.46
CA ARG A 68 -45.74 -8.77 -22.11
C ARG A 68 -44.27 -8.41 -21.88
N MET A 69 -43.35 -9.33 -22.19
CA MET A 69 -41.90 -9.10 -22.07
C MET A 69 -41.44 -7.90 -22.89
N ALA A 70 -41.96 -7.72 -24.11
CA ALA A 70 -41.64 -6.56 -24.94
C ALA A 70 -42.13 -5.23 -24.34
N ARG A 71 -43.30 -5.20 -23.69
CA ARG A 71 -43.81 -4.01 -22.98
C ARG A 71 -42.97 -3.68 -21.76
N GLU A 72 -42.61 -4.68 -20.97
CA GLU A 72 -41.75 -4.51 -19.79
C GLU A 72 -40.34 -4.05 -20.16
N SER A 73 -39.76 -4.56 -21.26
CA SER A 73 -38.47 -4.08 -21.79
C SER A 73 -38.55 -2.61 -22.17
N LYS A 74 -39.57 -2.21 -22.93
CA LYS A 74 -39.78 -0.80 -23.31
C LYS A 74 -39.98 0.12 -22.10
N TYR A 75 -40.66 -0.35 -21.05
CA TYR A 75 -40.79 0.41 -19.81
C TYR A 75 -39.43 0.60 -19.12
N LYS A 76 -38.64 -0.48 -18.99
CA LYS A 76 -37.29 -0.43 -18.39
C LYS A 76 -36.37 0.52 -19.17
N GLU A 77 -36.44 0.53 -20.50
CA GLU A 77 -35.69 1.46 -21.35
C GLU A 77 -36.07 2.92 -21.08
N ARG A 78 -37.36 3.25 -20.96
CA ARG A 78 -37.82 4.60 -20.62
C ARG A 78 -37.33 5.05 -19.25
N VAL A 79 -37.36 4.15 -18.26
CA VAL A 79 -36.85 4.44 -16.91
C VAL A 79 -35.34 4.71 -16.95
N ARG A 80 -34.56 3.90 -17.67
CA ARG A 80 -33.11 4.10 -17.85
C ARG A 80 -32.82 5.45 -18.53
N ALA A 81 -33.56 5.79 -19.58
CA ALA A 81 -33.43 7.08 -20.25
C ALA A 81 -33.72 8.26 -19.31
N ALA A 82 -34.78 8.18 -18.50
CA ALA A 82 -35.12 9.21 -17.52
C ALA A 82 -34.04 9.38 -16.43
N ILE A 83 -33.45 8.27 -15.96
CA ILE A 83 -32.34 8.30 -15.00
C ILE A 83 -31.12 8.99 -15.62
N ASN A 84 -30.75 8.62 -16.84
CA ASN A 84 -29.61 9.23 -17.55
C ASN A 84 -29.83 10.72 -17.80
N GLN A 85 -31.04 11.14 -18.15
CA GLN A 85 -31.38 12.56 -18.32
C GLN A 85 -31.25 13.34 -17.00
N LYS A 86 -31.70 12.76 -15.88
CA LYS A 86 -31.53 13.37 -14.55
C LYS A 86 -30.06 13.49 -14.16
N ARG A 87 -29.25 12.47 -14.45
CA ARG A 87 -27.79 12.51 -14.21
C ARG A 87 -27.12 13.60 -15.03
N ALA A 88 -27.40 13.67 -16.34
CA ALA A 88 -26.86 14.71 -17.21
C ALA A 88 -27.25 16.13 -16.74
N ALA A 89 -28.49 16.31 -16.29
CA ALA A 89 -28.94 17.60 -15.74
C ALA A 89 -28.21 17.97 -14.43
N ALA A 90 -27.96 16.98 -13.54
CA ALA A 90 -27.21 17.18 -12.31
C ALA A 90 -25.74 17.52 -12.59
N GLU A 91 -25.09 16.82 -13.53
CA GLU A 91 -23.72 17.12 -13.94
C GLU A 91 -23.59 18.52 -14.55
N LYS A 92 -24.54 18.92 -15.41
CA LYS A 92 -24.56 20.28 -15.96
C LYS A 92 -24.67 21.35 -14.87
N LYS A 93 -25.49 21.12 -13.84
CA LYS A 93 -25.58 22.02 -12.67
C LYS A 93 -24.26 22.07 -11.89
N ARG A 94 -23.67 20.90 -11.61
CA ARG A 94 -22.37 20.79 -10.91
C ARG A 94 -21.28 21.57 -11.65
N MET A 95 -21.17 21.39 -12.96
CA MET A 95 -20.19 22.12 -13.78
C MET A 95 -20.43 23.64 -13.76
N GLY A 96 -21.69 24.08 -13.80
CA GLY A 96 -22.04 25.49 -13.70
C GLY A 96 -21.61 26.13 -12.36
N LEU A 97 -21.81 25.41 -11.24
CA LEU A 97 -21.37 25.87 -9.92
C LEU A 97 -19.84 25.95 -9.82
N LEU A 98 -19.14 24.92 -10.28
CA LEU A 98 -17.67 24.90 -10.30
C LEU A 98 -17.08 26.03 -11.16
N GLU A 99 -17.67 26.31 -12.32
CA GLU A 99 -17.25 27.44 -13.14
C GLU A 99 -17.48 28.79 -12.44
N ALA A 100 -18.62 28.95 -11.77
CA ALA A 100 -18.91 30.17 -11.02
C ALA A 100 -17.90 30.39 -9.88
N GLU A 101 -17.55 29.31 -9.16
CA GLU A 101 -16.56 29.36 -8.10
C GLU A 101 -15.15 29.67 -8.62
N LYS A 102 -14.75 29.04 -9.73
CA LYS A 102 -13.50 29.35 -10.43
C LYS A 102 -13.43 30.82 -10.85
N ARG A 103 -14.53 31.38 -11.37
CA ARG A 103 -14.61 32.83 -11.71
C ARG A 103 -14.43 33.72 -10.47
N ARG A 104 -15.07 33.38 -9.34
CA ARG A 104 -14.90 34.13 -8.07
C ARG A 104 -13.46 34.05 -7.54
N ALA A 105 -12.84 32.86 -7.59
CA ALA A 105 -11.45 32.68 -7.19
C ALA A 105 -10.50 33.51 -8.07
N CYS A 106 -10.69 33.51 -9.39
CA CYS A 106 -9.92 34.35 -10.30
C CYS A 106 -10.09 35.85 -10.00
N ALA A 107 -11.31 36.30 -9.67
CA ALA A 107 -11.56 37.69 -9.29
C ALA A 107 -10.80 38.08 -8.01
N ARG A 108 -10.79 37.23 -6.98
CA ARG A 108 -10.00 37.45 -5.75
C ARG A 108 -8.51 37.55 -6.04
N VAL A 109 -7.97 36.66 -6.87
CA VAL A 109 -6.55 36.69 -7.26
C VAL A 109 -6.21 37.99 -8.00
N LEU A 110 -7.08 38.45 -8.90
CA LEU A 110 -6.88 39.73 -9.59
C LEU A 110 -6.93 40.92 -8.63
N GLN A 111 -7.77 40.88 -7.60
CA GLN A 111 -7.82 41.91 -6.57
C GLN A 111 -6.53 41.92 -5.74
N VAL A 112 -6.06 40.76 -5.29
CA VAL A 112 -4.78 40.62 -4.58
C VAL A 112 -3.62 41.12 -5.43
N GLN A 113 -3.58 40.79 -6.73
CA GLN A 113 -2.55 41.29 -7.64
C GLN A 113 -2.59 42.81 -7.79
N ARG A 114 -3.77 43.44 -7.83
CA ARG A 114 -3.89 44.91 -7.86
C ARG A 114 -3.35 45.53 -6.57
N VAL A 115 -3.73 44.98 -5.41
CA VAL A 115 -3.25 45.45 -4.11
C VAL A 115 -1.72 45.30 -4.01
N ALA A 116 -1.18 44.14 -4.38
CA ALA A 116 0.27 43.91 -4.38
C ALA A 116 1.03 44.89 -5.28
N ARG A 117 0.49 45.20 -6.47
CA ARG A 117 1.08 46.21 -7.38
C ARG A 117 1.02 47.61 -6.78
N SER A 118 -0.08 47.99 -6.15
CA SER A 118 -0.22 49.28 -5.45
C SER A 118 0.79 49.40 -4.31
N VAL A 119 0.91 48.39 -3.45
CA VAL A 119 1.88 48.37 -2.33
C VAL A 119 3.32 48.43 -2.85
N SER A 120 3.64 47.68 -3.89
CA SER A 120 4.96 47.72 -4.53
C SER A 120 5.28 49.11 -5.06
N HIS A 121 4.32 49.74 -5.75
CA HIS A 121 4.46 51.10 -6.26
C HIS A 121 4.66 52.12 -5.13
N GLN A 122 3.91 52.01 -4.04
CA GLN A 122 4.06 52.86 -2.87
C GLN A 122 5.47 52.74 -2.25
N ARG A 123 5.95 51.50 -2.04
CA ARG A 123 7.31 51.24 -1.54
C ARG A 123 8.40 51.72 -2.50
N GLU A 124 8.15 51.69 -3.81
CA GLU A 124 9.05 52.24 -4.83
C GLU A 124 9.15 53.78 -4.70
N ILE A 125 8.03 54.47 -4.51
CA ILE A 125 7.98 55.92 -4.29
C ILE A 125 8.71 56.30 -3.01
N GLU A 126 8.47 55.59 -1.91
CA GLU A 126 9.16 55.86 -0.63
C GLU A 126 10.67 55.64 -0.74
N ARG A 127 11.11 54.56 -1.41
CA ARG A 127 12.53 54.32 -1.68
C ARG A 127 13.16 55.42 -2.55
N ARG A 128 12.43 56.00 -3.50
CA ARG A 128 12.89 57.16 -4.28
C ARG A 128 13.04 58.38 -3.38
N ARG A 129 12.02 58.74 -2.61
CA ARG A 129 12.08 59.86 -1.65
C ARG A 129 13.25 59.74 -0.67
N MET A 130 13.51 58.55 -0.14
CA MET A 130 14.64 58.32 0.77
C MET A 130 16.00 58.44 0.08
N ARG A 131 16.11 58.01 -1.19
CA ARG A 131 17.33 58.21 -1.99
C ARG A 131 17.58 59.70 -2.23
N ASP A 132 16.55 60.45 -2.62
CA ASP A 132 16.66 61.88 -2.90
C ASP A 132 17.10 62.65 -1.63
N LYS A 133 16.49 62.34 -0.47
CA LYS A 133 16.91 62.91 0.82
C LYS A 133 18.37 62.62 1.16
N LEU A 134 18.85 61.42 0.84
CA LEU A 134 20.23 61.01 1.13
C LEU A 134 21.21 61.70 0.17
N GLU A 135 20.83 61.84 -1.10
CA GLU A 135 21.58 62.59 -2.10
C GLU A 135 21.69 64.08 -1.73
N ASP A 136 20.60 64.69 -1.27
CA ASP A 136 20.61 66.07 -0.75
C ASP A 136 21.54 66.23 0.47
N ARG A 137 21.58 65.25 1.37
CA ARG A 137 22.51 65.27 2.52
C ARG A 137 23.95 65.14 2.07
N LEU A 138 24.23 64.26 1.10
CA LEU A 138 25.57 64.10 0.54
C LEU A 138 26.03 65.34 -0.23
N GLN A 139 25.13 65.99 -0.98
CA GLN A 139 25.43 67.25 -1.66
C GLN A 139 25.69 68.38 -0.66
N ARG A 140 24.92 68.48 0.42
CA ARG A 140 25.18 69.43 1.52
C ARG A 140 26.52 69.18 2.18
N ALA A 141 26.84 67.92 2.52
CA ALA A 141 28.13 67.54 3.07
C ALA A 141 29.28 67.85 2.09
N LYS A 142 29.09 67.64 0.79
CA LYS A 142 30.07 67.99 -0.25
C LYS A 142 30.31 69.50 -0.33
N ARG A 143 29.26 70.32 -0.24
CA ARG A 143 29.37 71.80 -0.20
C ARG A 143 30.12 72.26 1.04
N GLN A 144 29.77 71.74 2.22
CA GLN A 144 30.48 72.04 3.48
C GLN A 144 31.95 71.62 3.44
N ARG A 145 32.26 70.45 2.88
CA ARG A 145 33.64 69.98 2.72
C ARG A 145 34.42 70.84 1.73
N ALA A 146 33.77 71.30 0.65
CA ALA A 146 34.37 72.22 -0.31
C ALA A 146 34.62 73.61 0.30
N GLU A 147 33.71 74.12 1.13
CA GLU A 147 33.87 75.36 1.90
C GLU A 147 35.00 75.24 2.93
N TYR A 148 35.04 74.14 3.69
CA TYR A 148 36.11 73.83 4.64
C TYR A 148 37.48 73.74 3.95
N LEU A 149 37.54 73.09 2.78
CA LEU A 149 38.77 73.04 1.98
C LEU A 149 39.12 74.40 1.34
N ARG A 150 38.14 75.24 1.00
CA ARG A 150 38.37 76.63 0.55
C ARG A 150 38.98 77.50 1.66
N GLN A 151 38.57 77.26 2.91
CA GLN A 151 39.16 77.91 4.09
C GLN A 151 40.60 77.43 4.35
N ARG A 152 40.89 76.15 4.11
CA ARG A 152 42.24 75.57 4.28
C ARG A 152 43.19 75.81 3.09
N GLY A 153 42.66 76.05 1.90
CA GLY A 153 43.40 76.25 0.65
C GLY A 153 43.94 77.66 0.41
N ARG A 154 43.89 78.57 1.40
CA ARG A 154 44.56 79.88 1.33
C ARG A 154 46.07 79.82 1.61
N GLN A 155 46.62 78.66 1.95
CA GLN A 155 48.07 78.47 2.04
C GLN A 155 48.48 77.18 1.31
N HIS A 156 49.43 77.34 0.38
CA HIS A 156 50.14 76.32 -0.42
C HIS A 156 49.53 75.86 -1.76
N SER A 157 49.90 76.61 -2.81
CA SER A 157 50.38 76.09 -4.11
C SER A 157 51.58 75.14 -3.89
N SER A 158 51.95 74.15 -4.71
CA SER A 158 51.50 73.63 -6.00
C SER A 158 52.28 72.34 -6.27
N VAL A 159 51.64 71.18 -6.43
CA VAL A 159 52.24 70.04 -7.16
C VAL A 159 51.13 69.34 -7.94
N ARG A 160 51.21 69.45 -9.26
CA ARG A 160 50.23 68.92 -10.23
C ARG A 160 50.52 67.45 -10.53
N VAL A 161 50.28 66.56 -9.56
CA VAL A 161 50.10 65.12 -9.86
C VAL A 161 48.68 64.94 -10.39
N ASN A 162 48.47 64.02 -11.34
CA ASN A 162 47.19 63.81 -12.00
C ASN A 162 46.15 63.15 -11.06
N TRP A 163 45.65 63.93 -10.09
CA TRP A 163 44.70 63.55 -9.04
C TRP A 163 43.42 62.90 -9.58
N ASN A 164 43.01 63.25 -10.81
CA ASN A 164 41.82 62.69 -11.44
C ASN A 164 41.93 61.21 -11.81
N LYS A 165 43.14 60.70 -12.12
CA LYS A 165 43.36 59.28 -12.44
C LYS A 165 43.43 58.44 -11.17
N MET A 166 44.13 58.94 -10.14
CA MET A 166 44.19 58.35 -8.80
C MET A 166 42.83 58.34 -8.11
N HIS A 167 42.06 59.42 -8.13
CA HIS A 167 40.72 59.45 -7.52
C HIS A 167 39.75 58.51 -8.25
N LYS A 168 39.83 58.38 -9.58
CA LYS A 168 39.01 57.39 -10.30
C LYS A 168 39.41 55.94 -9.99
N GLN A 169 40.70 55.65 -9.86
CA GLN A 169 41.18 54.33 -9.43
C GLN A 169 40.84 54.03 -7.97
N ALA A 170 41.01 55.01 -7.07
CA ALA A 170 40.65 54.89 -5.66
C ALA A 170 39.13 54.74 -5.46
N ASP A 171 38.31 55.46 -6.24
CA ASP A 171 36.85 55.27 -6.25
C ASP A 171 36.43 53.92 -6.84
N LEU A 172 37.13 53.45 -7.87
CA LEU A 172 36.85 52.13 -8.45
C LEU A 172 37.23 51.03 -7.47
N LEU A 173 38.36 51.17 -6.78
CA LEU A 173 38.85 50.26 -5.74
C LEU A 173 37.96 50.32 -4.50
N SER A 174 37.53 51.50 -4.03
CA SER A 174 36.62 51.64 -2.89
C SER A 174 35.25 51.05 -3.20
N ARG A 175 34.72 51.23 -4.42
CA ARG A 175 33.47 50.60 -4.87
C ARG A 175 33.62 49.09 -5.11
N LYS A 176 34.81 48.60 -5.47
CA LYS A 176 35.10 47.16 -5.56
C LYS A 176 35.22 46.56 -4.16
N LEU A 177 36.01 47.13 -3.27
CA LEU A 177 36.14 46.74 -1.87
C LEU A 177 34.80 46.80 -1.14
N ALA A 178 34.00 47.86 -1.31
CA ALA A 178 32.66 47.94 -0.73
C ALA A 178 31.67 46.95 -1.36
N ARG A 179 31.89 46.48 -2.60
CA ARG A 179 31.10 45.39 -3.20
C ARG A 179 31.55 44.04 -2.65
N CYS A 180 32.85 43.77 -2.59
CA CYS A 180 33.43 42.57 -1.98
C CYS A 180 33.05 42.46 -0.50
N TRP A 181 33.08 43.56 0.24
CA TRP A 181 32.66 43.66 1.64
C TRP A 181 31.16 43.44 1.80
N ARG A 182 30.31 44.03 0.94
CA ARG A 182 28.87 43.75 0.93
C ARG A 182 28.53 42.32 0.52
N GLN A 183 29.34 41.70 -0.35
CA GLN A 183 29.18 40.32 -0.76
C GLN A 183 29.64 39.36 0.34
N PHE A 184 30.72 39.68 1.04
CA PHE A 184 31.18 39.01 2.26
C PHE A 184 30.14 39.11 3.39
N LEU A 185 29.59 40.30 3.64
CA LEU A 185 28.52 40.51 4.62
C LEU A 185 27.21 39.78 4.28
N ARG A 186 26.92 39.56 2.99
CA ARG A 186 25.73 38.80 2.53
C ARG A 186 25.94 37.29 2.60
N SER A 187 27.15 36.80 2.36
CA SER A 187 27.43 35.36 2.37
C SER A 187 27.72 34.80 3.76
N ARG A 188 28.16 35.62 4.73
CA ARG A 188 28.41 35.29 6.16
C ARG A 188 29.21 34.01 6.46
N ARG A 189 29.73 33.31 5.46
CA ARG A 189 30.45 32.03 5.59
C ARG A 189 31.85 32.15 5.02
N THR A 190 32.84 31.96 5.88
CA THR A 190 34.25 31.84 5.51
C THR A 190 34.47 30.56 4.70
N THR A 191 35.63 30.42 4.03
CA THR A 191 35.95 29.16 3.33
C THR A 191 36.03 27.99 4.31
N ILE A 192 36.40 28.26 5.56
CA ILE A 192 36.42 27.30 6.66
C ILE A 192 34.99 26.91 7.05
N ASP A 193 34.07 27.87 7.20
CA ASP A 193 32.67 27.57 7.53
C ASP A 193 32.00 26.72 6.43
N LEU A 194 32.26 27.03 5.15
CA LEU A 194 31.75 26.23 4.03
C LEU A 194 32.36 24.81 3.99
N ALA A 195 33.61 24.65 4.39
CA ALA A 195 34.25 23.34 4.50
C ALA A 195 33.70 22.55 5.69
N LYS A 196 33.40 23.20 6.83
CA LYS A 196 32.73 22.58 7.98
C LYS A 196 31.30 22.14 7.65
N ASP A 197 30.56 22.97 6.91
CA ASP A 197 29.23 22.63 6.43
C ASP A 197 29.26 21.41 5.49
N TYR A 198 30.32 21.27 4.68
CA TYR A 198 30.53 20.10 3.82
C TYR A 198 30.95 18.85 4.62
N ASP A 199 31.89 18.99 5.55
CA ASP A 199 32.35 17.90 6.44
C ASP A 199 31.20 17.33 7.28
N ALA A 200 30.26 18.19 7.71
CA ALA A 200 29.03 17.79 8.39
C ALA A 200 28.11 16.88 7.56
N LEU A 201 28.21 16.89 6.22
CA LEU A 201 27.48 15.98 5.33
C LEU A 201 28.00 14.54 5.41
N LYS A 202 29.19 14.31 5.99
CA LYS A 202 29.86 13.00 6.12
C LYS A 202 30.02 12.25 4.78
N ILE A 203 30.16 12.98 3.68
CA ILE A 203 30.46 12.41 2.36
C ILE A 203 31.99 12.33 2.25
N ASN A 204 32.55 11.22 2.72
CA ASN A 204 33.97 10.88 2.59
C ASN A 204 34.14 9.45 2.06
N GLU A 205 35.34 9.14 1.59
CA GLU A 205 35.70 7.84 1.02
C GLU A 205 35.27 6.65 1.88
N ASN A 206 35.56 6.68 3.19
CA ASN A 206 35.28 5.57 4.10
C ASN A 206 33.78 5.37 4.33
N CYS A 207 33.04 6.46 4.53
CA CYS A 207 31.60 6.43 4.74
C CYS A 207 30.88 5.93 3.49
N VAL A 208 31.31 6.38 2.30
CA VAL A 208 30.69 6.03 1.01
C VAL A 208 30.91 4.57 0.63
N LYS A 209 32.08 3.98 0.93
CA LYS A 209 32.35 2.54 0.75
C LYS A 209 31.49 1.64 1.66
N SER A 210 31.09 2.16 2.83
CA SER A 210 30.29 1.41 3.83
C SER A 210 28.78 1.63 3.75
N MET A 211 28.33 2.67 3.05
CA MET A 211 26.93 3.08 2.97
C MET A 211 26.21 2.33 1.84
N PRO A 212 24.94 1.92 1.98
CA PRO A 212 24.14 1.38 0.86
C PRO A 212 23.88 2.41 -0.25
N PHE A 213 23.77 1.93 -1.50
CA PHE A 213 23.61 2.79 -2.69
C PHE A 213 22.38 3.70 -2.61
N GLU A 214 21.24 3.18 -2.13
CA GLU A 214 20.00 3.95 -2.02
C GLU A 214 20.15 5.10 -1.03
N GLN A 215 20.84 4.87 0.08
CA GLN A 215 21.08 5.90 1.10
C GLN A 215 22.01 6.99 0.55
N LEU A 216 23.07 6.61 -0.15
CA LEU A 216 23.98 7.56 -0.80
C LEU A 216 23.28 8.39 -1.90
N ALA A 217 22.44 7.75 -2.72
CA ALA A 217 21.68 8.40 -3.77
C ALA A 217 20.71 9.45 -3.19
N CYS A 218 19.95 9.10 -2.15
CA CYS A 218 19.07 10.05 -1.46
C CYS A 218 19.82 11.24 -0.84
N LEU A 219 21.02 11.00 -0.28
CA LEU A 219 21.86 12.05 0.29
C LEU A 219 22.38 13.01 -0.78
N ILE A 220 22.83 12.51 -1.92
CA ILE A 220 23.37 13.31 -3.04
C ILE A 220 22.25 14.06 -3.79
N GLU A 221 21.02 13.53 -3.82
CA GLU A 221 19.86 14.17 -4.45
C GLU A 221 19.24 15.28 -3.58
N SER A 222 19.46 15.25 -2.27
CA SER A 222 18.95 16.26 -1.33
C SER A 222 19.32 17.68 -1.78
N THR A 223 18.32 18.56 -1.80
CA THR A 223 18.51 19.96 -2.15
C THR A 223 19.46 20.68 -1.20
N GLY A 224 19.54 20.23 0.07
CA GLY A 224 20.47 20.76 1.06
C GLY A 224 21.91 20.44 0.70
N THR A 225 22.21 19.17 0.43
CA THR A 225 23.53 18.68 0.00
C THR A 225 24.00 19.41 -1.26
N LEU A 226 23.15 19.48 -2.29
CA LEU A 226 23.48 20.16 -3.55
C LEU A 226 23.80 21.66 -3.35
N GLN A 227 23.10 22.34 -2.44
CA GLN A 227 23.36 23.76 -2.15
C GLN A 227 24.67 23.96 -1.37
N THR A 228 24.93 23.13 -0.37
CA THR A 228 26.15 23.18 0.45
C THR A 228 27.40 22.91 -0.37
N VAL A 229 27.39 21.82 -1.16
CA VAL A 229 28.50 21.44 -2.04
C VAL A 229 28.73 22.52 -3.11
N LYS A 230 27.65 23.09 -3.68
CA LYS A 230 27.75 24.19 -4.63
C LYS A 230 28.41 25.43 -4.04
N ALA A 231 28.01 25.83 -2.83
CA ALA A 231 28.58 27.01 -2.19
C ALA A 231 30.09 26.86 -1.94
N LEU A 232 30.55 25.66 -1.59
CA LEU A 232 31.96 25.33 -1.42
C LEU A 232 32.71 25.33 -2.77
N LEU A 233 32.20 24.62 -3.78
CA LEU A 233 32.83 24.55 -5.11
C LEU A 233 32.89 25.91 -5.81
N ASP A 234 31.84 26.73 -5.73
CA ASP A 234 31.85 28.11 -6.26
C ASP A 234 32.95 28.94 -5.58
N ARG A 235 33.21 28.70 -4.28
CA ARG A 235 34.30 29.35 -3.53
C ARG A 235 35.66 28.83 -3.97
N VAL A 236 35.82 27.52 -4.16
CA VAL A 236 37.06 26.89 -4.66
C VAL A 236 37.38 27.39 -6.07
N GLU A 237 36.39 27.45 -6.97
CA GLU A 237 36.51 28.01 -8.33
C GLU A 237 36.95 29.48 -8.30
N SER A 238 36.36 30.29 -7.41
CA SER A 238 36.77 31.69 -7.27
C SER A 238 38.23 31.84 -6.81
N ARG A 239 38.68 30.98 -5.88
CA ARG A 239 40.06 30.99 -5.37
C ARG A 239 41.05 30.46 -6.39
N PHE A 240 40.68 29.44 -7.16
CA PHE A 240 41.49 28.90 -8.24
C PHE A 240 41.71 29.95 -9.32
N ARG A 241 40.66 30.64 -9.78
CA ARG A 241 40.76 31.75 -10.74
C ARG A 241 41.68 32.87 -10.25
N VAL A 242 41.62 33.21 -8.96
CA VAL A 242 42.50 34.23 -8.37
C VAL A 242 43.95 33.73 -8.28
N SER A 243 44.16 32.49 -7.82
CA SER A 243 45.49 31.86 -7.74
C SER A 243 46.18 31.81 -9.11
N MET A 244 45.41 31.49 -10.15
CA MET A 244 45.89 31.45 -11.54
C MET A 244 46.12 32.84 -12.12
N ALA A 245 45.28 33.83 -11.82
CA ALA A 245 45.51 35.21 -12.24
C ALA A 245 46.80 35.80 -11.64
N VAL A 246 47.16 35.37 -10.41
CA VAL A 246 48.43 35.72 -9.76
C VAL A 246 49.60 34.91 -10.34
N ALA A 247 49.43 33.61 -10.60
CA ALA A 247 50.47 32.76 -11.20
C ALA A 247 50.82 33.16 -12.64
N ALA A 248 49.82 33.60 -13.43
CA ALA A 248 49.98 34.05 -14.81
C ALA A 248 50.82 35.34 -14.94
N MET A 249 51.06 36.07 -13.84
CA MET A 249 52.01 37.19 -13.81
C MET A 249 53.47 36.71 -13.77
N ASP A 250 53.73 35.50 -13.27
CA ASP A 250 55.07 34.95 -13.08
C ASP A 250 55.46 33.99 -14.22
N HIS A 251 54.54 33.15 -14.72
CA HIS A 251 54.72 32.33 -15.93
C HIS A 251 53.37 32.10 -16.65
N PRO A 252 53.26 32.33 -17.97
CA PRO A 252 52.01 32.15 -18.71
C PRO A 252 51.79 30.66 -19.05
N SER A 253 51.41 29.84 -18.07
CA SER A 253 50.87 28.51 -18.38
C SER A 253 49.41 28.62 -18.83
N SER A 254 49.09 28.03 -19.98
CA SER A 254 47.76 28.04 -20.56
C SER A 254 46.79 27.23 -19.69
N LEU A 255 45.67 27.84 -19.32
CA LEU A 255 44.55 27.15 -18.68
C LEU A 255 44.06 26.01 -19.59
N GLU A 256 43.98 24.79 -19.06
CA GLU A 256 43.32 23.69 -19.77
C GLU A 256 41.85 24.06 -20.04
N ASN A 257 41.54 24.23 -21.33
CA ASN A 257 40.23 24.67 -21.79
C ASN A 257 39.24 23.49 -21.78
N ILE A 258 38.58 23.29 -20.66
CA ILE A 258 37.56 22.23 -20.47
C ILE A 258 36.15 22.63 -20.91
N ASP A 259 35.95 23.82 -21.50
CA ASP A 259 34.61 24.30 -21.89
C ASP A 259 33.92 23.38 -22.90
N HIS A 260 34.71 22.70 -23.75
CA HIS A 260 34.21 21.75 -24.72
C HIS A 260 33.65 20.48 -24.06
N LEU A 261 34.25 20.02 -22.96
CA LEU A 261 33.79 18.89 -22.14
C LEU A 261 32.53 19.28 -21.35
N LEU A 262 32.54 20.45 -20.71
CA LEU A 262 31.41 20.95 -19.92
C LEU A 262 30.15 21.17 -20.78
N LYS A 263 30.32 21.60 -22.05
CA LYS A 263 29.21 21.71 -23.00
C LYS A 263 28.57 20.36 -23.35
N ARG A 264 29.33 19.28 -23.35
CA ARG A 264 28.82 17.92 -23.64
C ARG A 264 28.03 17.32 -22.48
N VAL A 265 28.32 17.73 -21.23
CA VAL A 265 27.61 17.25 -20.03
C VAL A 265 26.52 18.22 -19.56
N ALA A 266 26.44 19.42 -20.15
CA ALA A 266 25.42 20.40 -19.80
C ALA A 266 24.02 19.95 -20.27
N THR A 267 23.06 19.89 -19.34
CA THR A 267 21.66 19.58 -19.68
C THR A 267 21.08 20.65 -20.63
N PRO A 268 20.48 20.27 -21.78
CA PRO A 268 19.86 21.24 -22.68
C PRO A 268 18.68 21.92 -21.98
N LYS A 269 18.74 23.25 -21.82
CA LYS A 269 17.60 24.03 -21.30
C LYS A 269 16.43 23.85 -22.27
N LYS A 270 15.31 23.27 -21.80
CA LYS A 270 14.03 23.20 -22.53
C LYS A 270 13.77 24.55 -23.22
N ARG A 271 13.95 24.62 -24.54
CA ARG A 271 13.39 25.69 -25.36
C ARG A 271 11.88 25.58 -25.16
N ARG A 272 11.29 26.52 -24.41
CA ARG A 272 9.83 26.71 -24.41
C ARG A 272 9.43 27.12 -25.82
N THR A 273 9.10 26.15 -26.66
CA THR A 273 8.38 26.35 -27.91
C THR A 273 6.91 26.57 -27.60
N THR A 274 6.56 27.81 -27.26
CA THR A 274 5.20 28.34 -27.47
C THR A 274 5.33 29.79 -27.92
N PRO A 275 5.08 30.10 -29.22
CA PRO A 275 4.96 31.48 -29.66
C PRO A 275 3.59 32.00 -29.18
N ARG A 276 3.59 32.70 -28.04
CA ARG A 276 2.39 33.38 -27.57
C ARG A 276 2.21 34.65 -28.40
N SER A 277 1.32 34.56 -29.38
CA SER A 277 0.73 35.71 -30.05
C SER A 277 0.14 36.65 -29.00
N SER A 278 0.70 37.86 -28.90
CA SER A 278 0.03 38.99 -28.27
C SER A 278 0.04 40.17 -29.25
N MET A 279 -1.08 40.31 -29.96
CA MET A 279 -1.39 41.54 -30.67
C MET A 279 -1.66 42.69 -29.69
N ARG A 280 -1.21 43.87 -30.11
CA ARG A 280 -1.55 45.25 -29.69
C ARG A 280 -1.05 45.75 -28.32
N SER A 281 -0.05 46.65 -28.35
CA SER A 281 -0.33 48.08 -28.48
C SER A 281 0.90 48.91 -28.86
N ARG A 282 0.65 49.85 -29.79
CA ARG A 282 1.47 50.91 -30.40
C ARG A 282 2.44 51.73 -29.51
N GLU A 283 3.59 52.02 -30.13
CA GLU A 283 4.32 53.31 -30.23
C GLU A 283 4.86 54.03 -28.97
N ALA A 284 6.19 54.11 -28.86
CA ALA A 284 6.93 55.40 -28.92
C ALA A 284 8.43 55.18 -29.18
N LYS A 285 8.92 55.75 -30.29
CA LYS A 285 10.33 55.89 -30.69
C LYS A 285 11.14 56.64 -29.61
N ARG A 286 12.32 56.12 -29.23
CA ARG A 286 13.54 56.93 -29.11
C ARG A 286 14.77 56.14 -29.57
N VAL A 287 15.46 56.76 -30.53
CA VAL A 287 16.75 56.40 -31.12
C VAL A 287 17.85 56.56 -30.07
N GLY A 288 18.83 55.65 -30.04
CA GLY A 288 20.01 55.77 -29.18
C GLY A 288 20.98 54.60 -29.30
N THR A 289 21.89 54.72 -30.27
CA THR A 289 23.24 54.13 -30.37
C THR A 289 23.42 52.60 -30.33
N THR A 290 23.85 52.10 -31.49
CA THR A 290 24.56 50.85 -31.73
C THR A 290 25.64 50.63 -30.67
N ARG A 291 25.41 49.67 -29.78
CA ARG A 291 26.46 48.98 -29.04
C ARG A 291 26.21 47.51 -29.24
N GLU A 292 27.12 46.86 -29.95
CA GLU A 292 27.14 45.40 -30.14
C GLU A 292 27.06 44.73 -28.78
N SER A 293 25.85 44.25 -28.44
CA SER A 293 25.67 43.37 -27.30
C SER A 293 26.08 41.98 -27.77
N ALA A 294 27.36 41.66 -27.57
CA ALA A 294 27.82 40.27 -27.57
C ALA A 294 26.84 39.44 -26.73
N ARG A 295 26.22 38.44 -27.36
CA ARG A 295 25.34 37.47 -26.70
C ARG A 295 26.12 36.90 -25.52
N SER A 296 25.73 37.21 -24.29
CA SER A 296 26.34 36.62 -23.10
C SER A 296 26.05 35.11 -23.12
N ALA A 297 27.01 34.32 -23.59
CA ALA A 297 27.02 32.88 -23.40
C ALA A 297 26.85 32.62 -21.90
N ALA A 298 25.86 31.81 -21.52
CA ALA A 298 25.66 31.43 -20.13
C ALA A 298 26.94 30.76 -19.63
N THR A 299 27.65 31.41 -18.71
CA THR A 299 28.92 30.92 -18.15
C THR A 299 28.66 29.60 -17.41
N LEU A 300 29.21 28.50 -17.91
CA LEU A 300 29.17 27.19 -17.26
C LEU A 300 30.13 27.24 -16.04
N SER A 301 29.73 26.67 -14.91
CA SER A 301 30.60 26.50 -13.73
C SER A 301 31.72 25.50 -14.07
N ARG A 302 32.95 25.75 -13.61
CA ARG A 302 34.11 24.87 -13.89
C ARG A 302 33.95 23.51 -13.22
N TYR A 303 33.32 23.48 -12.05
CA TYR A 303 33.04 22.26 -11.26
C TYR A 303 31.52 22.04 -11.10
N PRO A 304 30.84 21.35 -12.04
CA PRO A 304 29.43 21.04 -11.89
C PRO A 304 29.18 20.08 -10.72
N VAL A 305 28.38 20.52 -9.75
CA VAL A 305 28.12 19.82 -8.47
C VAL A 305 27.72 18.36 -8.64
N ARG A 306 26.80 18.08 -9.59
CA ARG A 306 26.32 16.72 -9.81
C ARG A 306 27.43 15.78 -10.30
N ILE A 307 28.33 16.28 -11.13
CA ILE A 307 29.45 15.48 -11.66
C ILE A 307 30.46 15.20 -10.55
N VAL A 308 30.76 16.19 -9.70
CA VAL A 308 31.63 16.01 -8.52
C VAL A 308 31.06 14.96 -7.56
N LEU A 309 29.76 15.00 -7.28
CA LEU A 309 29.11 14.01 -6.41
C LEU A 309 29.00 12.62 -7.05
N CYS A 310 28.90 12.53 -8.39
CA CYS A 310 28.97 11.25 -9.09
C CYS A 310 30.32 10.54 -8.91
N ALA A 311 31.43 11.26 -8.66
CA ALA A 311 32.70 10.61 -8.35
C ALA A 311 32.57 9.72 -7.10
N TYR A 312 31.89 10.21 -6.04
CA TYR A 312 31.65 9.43 -4.83
C TYR A 312 30.75 8.22 -5.08
N MET A 313 29.73 8.35 -5.95
CA MET A 313 28.91 7.20 -6.35
C MET A 313 29.72 6.12 -7.08
N ILE A 314 30.63 6.53 -7.96
CA ILE A 314 31.52 5.61 -8.69
C ILE A 314 32.49 4.90 -7.72
N LEU A 315 33.00 5.62 -6.71
CA LEU A 315 33.91 5.06 -5.71
C LEU A 315 33.22 4.07 -4.76
N GLY A 316 32.00 4.37 -4.30
CA GLY A 316 31.27 3.52 -3.35
C GLY A 316 30.57 2.32 -3.99
N HIS A 317 30.01 2.49 -5.19
CA HIS A 317 29.17 1.48 -5.84
C HIS A 317 29.43 1.40 -7.35
N PRO A 318 30.62 0.93 -7.78
CA PRO A 318 30.93 0.80 -9.20
C PRO A 318 29.95 -0.12 -9.93
N ASP A 319 29.49 -1.20 -9.29
CA ASP A 319 28.57 -2.17 -9.88
C ASP A 319 27.14 -1.64 -10.09
N ALA A 320 26.75 -0.59 -9.36
CA ALA A 320 25.45 0.07 -9.53
C ALA A 320 25.48 1.17 -10.60
N VAL A 321 26.65 1.77 -10.85
CA VAL A 321 26.83 2.87 -11.80
C VAL A 321 27.22 2.38 -13.19
N PHE A 322 27.99 1.29 -13.29
CA PHE A 322 28.43 0.73 -14.56
C PHE A 322 27.54 -0.44 -15.01
N SER A 323 27.12 -0.42 -16.28
CA SER A 323 26.36 -1.50 -16.92
C SER A 323 27.23 -2.69 -17.37
N GLY A 324 28.56 -2.60 -17.22
CA GLY A 324 29.54 -3.67 -17.48
C GLY A 324 30.97 -3.24 -17.11
N GLN A 325 31.89 -4.21 -16.99
CA GLN A 325 33.30 -3.94 -16.66
C GLN A 325 34.16 -3.88 -17.94
N GLY A 326 34.61 -2.69 -18.30
CA GLY A 326 35.51 -2.46 -19.45
C GLY A 326 36.67 -1.53 -19.10
N GLN A 327 37.62 -1.39 -20.02
CA GLN A 327 38.83 -0.56 -19.81
C GLN A 327 38.50 0.92 -19.53
N ARG A 328 37.38 1.43 -20.06
CA ARG A 328 36.95 2.82 -19.85
C ARG A 328 36.33 3.01 -18.47
N GLU A 329 35.57 2.03 -18.01
CA GLU A 329 34.92 1.98 -16.70
C GLU A 329 35.97 1.84 -15.58
N ILE A 330 37.01 1.02 -15.79
CA ILE A 330 38.16 0.91 -14.89
C ILE A 330 38.96 2.22 -14.83
N ALA A 331 39.23 2.85 -15.99
CA ALA A 331 39.93 4.14 -16.03
C ALA A 331 39.13 5.28 -15.36
N LEU A 332 37.80 5.25 -15.49
CA LEU A 332 36.91 6.20 -14.82
C LEU A 332 36.88 5.97 -13.30
N ALA A 333 36.80 4.72 -12.84
CA ALA A 333 36.86 4.40 -11.42
C ALA A 333 38.17 4.88 -10.78
N LYS A 334 39.31 4.59 -11.43
CA LYS A 334 40.63 5.02 -10.96
C LYS A 334 40.77 6.55 -10.91
N SER A 335 40.35 7.25 -11.97
CA SER A 335 40.39 8.73 -11.99
C SER A 335 39.41 9.38 -11.00
N ALA A 336 38.29 8.72 -10.67
CA ALA A 336 37.37 9.18 -9.62
C ALA A 336 38.00 9.04 -8.22
N GLU A 337 38.68 7.94 -7.96
CA GLU A 337 39.42 7.69 -6.71
C GLU A 337 40.55 8.72 -6.52
N ASP A 338 41.39 8.93 -7.55
CA ASP A 338 42.47 9.92 -7.52
C ASP A 338 41.93 11.34 -7.31
N PHE A 339 40.82 11.70 -7.97
CA PHE A 339 40.15 13.00 -7.77
C PHE A 339 39.61 13.18 -6.35
N ILE A 340 38.95 12.17 -5.78
CA ILE A 340 38.38 12.24 -4.42
C ILE A 340 39.49 12.39 -3.39
N ARG A 341 40.59 11.65 -3.54
CA ARG A 341 41.76 11.76 -2.65
C ARG A 341 42.29 13.19 -2.60
N GLU A 342 42.50 13.82 -3.76
CA GLU A 342 42.99 15.21 -3.82
C GLU A 342 41.96 16.24 -3.32
N PHE A 343 40.67 15.98 -3.52
CA PHE A 343 39.59 16.83 -3.03
C PHE A 343 39.48 16.77 -1.50
N GLU A 344 39.51 15.58 -0.89
CA GLU A 344 39.48 15.42 0.56
C GLU A 344 40.73 16.01 1.23
N LEU A 345 41.92 15.84 0.61
CA LEU A 345 43.14 16.50 1.06
C LEU A 345 43.00 18.04 1.01
N LEU A 346 42.35 18.58 -0.01
CA LEU A 346 42.07 20.02 -0.09
C LEU A 346 41.12 20.48 1.05
N ILE A 347 40.10 19.70 1.39
CA ILE A 347 39.19 19.99 2.51
C ILE A 347 39.94 19.94 3.85
N ARG A 348 40.77 18.91 4.08
CA ARG A 348 41.60 18.81 5.29
C ARG A 348 42.54 20.00 5.44
N ILE A 349 43.21 20.43 4.37
CA ILE A 349 44.07 21.62 4.41
C ILE A 349 43.29 22.90 4.71
N ILE A 350 42.01 23.00 4.31
CA ILE A 350 41.14 24.15 4.65
C ILE A 350 40.75 24.12 6.13
N LEU A 351 40.50 22.94 6.70
CA LEU A 351 40.02 22.77 8.08
C LEU A 351 41.16 22.83 9.11
N ASP A 352 42.25 22.10 8.86
CA ASP A 352 43.33 21.84 9.82
C ASP A 352 44.61 22.64 9.52
N GLY A 353 44.69 23.26 8.33
CA GLY A 353 45.85 24.04 7.88
C GLY A 353 46.87 23.22 7.08
N PRO A 354 48.03 23.81 6.71
CA PRO A 354 49.05 23.14 5.91
C PRO A 354 49.65 21.93 6.63
N MET A 355 49.51 20.75 6.05
CA MET A 355 49.97 19.47 6.58
C MET A 355 51.38 19.09 6.10
N HIS A 356 52.12 18.35 6.93
CA HIS A 356 53.35 17.65 6.55
C HIS A 356 52.99 16.23 6.09
N SER A 357 53.30 15.85 4.86
CA SER A 357 53.20 14.45 4.42
C SER A 357 54.32 13.64 5.08
N SER A 358 53.98 12.76 6.02
CA SER A 358 54.88 11.70 6.47
C SER A 358 54.64 10.46 5.62
N ASP A 359 55.18 10.44 4.41
CA ASP A 359 55.42 9.18 3.72
C ASP A 359 56.87 8.79 4.01
N GLU A 360 57.03 7.80 4.89
CA GLU A 360 58.20 6.92 4.82
C GLU A 360 58.12 6.17 3.48
N ASP A 361 59.28 5.83 2.92
CA ASP A 361 59.47 5.12 1.64
C ASP A 361 59.48 5.97 0.36
N SER A 362 60.45 6.89 0.24
CA SER A 362 61.20 7.11 -1.01
C SER A 362 62.41 8.03 -0.81
N GLU A 363 63.61 7.49 -1.04
CA GLU A 363 64.87 8.24 -1.06
C GLU A 363 64.92 9.22 -2.26
N SER A 364 64.40 10.45 -2.10
CA SER A 364 64.95 11.64 -2.76
C SER A 364 64.34 12.96 -2.24
N MET A 365 65.19 13.73 -1.53
CA MET A 365 65.21 15.20 -1.39
C MET A 365 63.90 16.00 -1.15
N SER A 366 63.79 16.46 0.10
CA SER A 366 63.00 17.57 0.67
C SER A 366 61.52 17.31 1.03
N PRO A 367 61.09 17.62 2.28
CA PRO A 367 59.69 17.51 2.69
C PRO A 367 58.85 18.56 1.96
N LYS A 368 58.06 18.15 0.97
CA LYS A 368 57.13 19.05 0.27
C LYS A 368 56.01 19.45 1.23
N ARG A 369 56.09 20.67 1.79
CA ARG A 369 54.94 21.28 2.47
C ARG A 369 53.79 21.42 1.46
N CYS A 370 52.69 20.71 1.67
CA CYS A 370 51.49 20.86 0.86
C CYS A 370 50.80 22.18 1.21
N THR A 371 51.13 23.24 0.46
CA THR A 371 50.45 24.53 0.59
C THR A 371 49.05 24.47 -0.03
N PHE A 372 48.12 25.29 0.46
CA PHE A 372 46.79 25.43 -0.15
C PHE A 372 46.86 25.71 -1.66
N ARG A 373 47.88 26.46 -2.12
CA ARG A 373 48.07 26.80 -3.53
C ARG A 373 48.50 25.59 -4.38
N SER A 374 49.43 24.77 -3.89
CA SER A 374 49.87 23.56 -4.58
C SER A 374 48.78 22.49 -4.59
N GLN A 375 48.05 22.32 -3.49
CA GLN A 375 46.94 21.37 -3.42
C GLN A 375 45.78 21.77 -4.34
N LEU A 376 45.47 23.06 -4.43
CA LEU A 376 44.43 23.55 -5.32
C LEU A 376 44.76 23.32 -6.81
N ALA A 377 46.04 23.31 -7.18
CA ALA A 377 46.49 22.96 -8.52
C ALA A 377 46.43 21.44 -8.78
N ALA A 378 46.80 20.61 -7.80
CA ALA A 378 46.66 19.15 -7.88
C ALA A 378 45.19 18.73 -8.02
N PHE A 379 44.29 19.31 -7.21
CA PHE A 379 42.85 19.12 -7.31
C PHE A 379 42.29 19.44 -8.71
N ASP A 380 42.67 20.57 -9.31
CA ASP A 380 42.16 20.95 -10.64
C ASP A 380 42.70 20.03 -11.75
N LYS A 381 43.94 19.55 -11.62
CA LYS A 381 44.54 18.59 -12.56
C LYS A 381 43.80 17.25 -12.52
N GLU A 382 43.56 16.70 -11.35
CA GLU A 382 42.83 15.42 -11.22
C GLU A 382 41.35 15.57 -11.59
N TRP A 383 40.74 16.74 -11.35
CA TRP A 383 39.41 17.07 -11.87
C TRP A 383 39.35 17.03 -13.41
N CYS A 384 40.32 17.62 -14.11
CA CYS A 384 40.38 17.57 -15.56
C CYS A 384 40.52 16.13 -16.08
N SER A 385 41.35 15.31 -15.41
CA SER A 385 41.52 13.88 -15.71
C SER A 385 40.20 13.11 -15.55
N TYR A 386 39.55 13.24 -14.40
CA TYR A 386 38.25 12.64 -14.10
C TYR A 386 37.17 13.07 -15.09
N LEU A 387 37.05 14.37 -15.37
CA LEU A 387 36.04 14.91 -16.29
C LEU A 387 36.21 14.37 -17.72
N ASN A 388 37.45 14.20 -18.18
CA ASN A 388 37.73 13.57 -19.47
C ASN A 388 37.22 12.13 -19.51
N CYS A 389 37.61 11.29 -18.53
CA CYS A 389 37.14 9.91 -18.42
C CYS A 389 35.62 9.82 -18.31
N PHE A 390 35.00 10.73 -17.54
CA PHE A 390 33.56 10.79 -17.32
C PHE A 390 32.80 11.10 -18.62
N VAL A 391 33.28 12.08 -19.40
CA VAL A 391 32.67 12.44 -20.70
C VAL A 391 32.79 11.30 -21.69
N VAL A 392 33.95 10.65 -21.77
CA VAL A 392 34.17 9.52 -22.68
C VAL A 392 33.23 8.35 -22.34
N TRP A 393 33.05 8.05 -21.06
CA TRP A 393 32.07 7.07 -20.61
C TRP A 393 30.63 7.49 -20.93
N LYS A 394 30.25 8.75 -20.63
CA LYS A 394 28.89 9.23 -20.88
C LYS A 394 28.48 9.26 -22.34
N VAL A 395 29.41 9.51 -23.27
CA VAL A 395 29.12 9.45 -24.70
C VAL A 395 28.79 8.02 -25.14
N LYS A 396 29.52 7.02 -24.65
CA LYS A 396 29.25 5.59 -24.92
C LYS A 396 27.90 5.17 -24.32
N ASP A 397 27.65 5.54 -23.07
CA ASP A 397 26.39 5.28 -22.34
C ASP A 397 25.17 5.86 -23.09
N ALA A 398 25.27 7.11 -23.56
CA ALA A 398 24.23 7.74 -24.35
C ALA A 398 24.00 7.06 -25.73
N GLN A 399 25.07 6.58 -26.38
CA GLN A 399 24.97 5.84 -27.65
C GLN A 399 24.26 4.49 -27.47
N SER A 400 24.59 3.72 -26.44
CA SER A 400 23.91 2.45 -26.15
C SER A 400 22.42 2.65 -25.85
N LEU A 401 22.07 3.69 -25.09
CA LEU A 401 20.67 4.02 -24.81
C LEU A 401 19.91 4.48 -26.07
N GLU A 402 20.57 5.23 -26.96
CA GLU A 402 20.01 5.59 -28.26
C GLU A 402 19.69 4.34 -29.10
N GLU A 403 20.62 3.39 -29.20
CA GLU A 403 20.41 2.14 -29.94
C GLU A 403 19.19 1.34 -29.43
N ASP A 404 19.00 1.29 -28.11
CA ASP A 404 17.85 0.63 -27.50
C ASP A 404 16.52 1.36 -27.77
N LEU A 405 16.52 2.70 -27.74
CA LEU A 405 15.34 3.51 -28.09
C LEU A 405 14.98 3.36 -29.57
N VAL A 406 15.98 3.33 -30.45
CA VAL A 406 15.81 3.08 -31.89
C VAL A 406 15.23 1.68 -32.11
N ARG A 407 15.77 0.66 -31.42
CA ARG A 407 15.26 -0.72 -31.49
C ARG A 407 13.80 -0.81 -31.05
N ALA A 408 13.43 -0.16 -29.95
CA ALA A 408 12.05 -0.12 -29.48
C ALA A 408 11.12 0.58 -30.50
N ALA A 409 11.57 1.68 -31.09
CA ALA A 409 10.81 2.37 -32.14
C ALA A 409 10.56 1.45 -33.37
N CYS A 410 11.59 0.70 -33.80
CA CYS A 410 11.48 -0.26 -34.90
C CYS A 410 10.51 -1.43 -34.56
N GLN A 411 10.49 -1.92 -33.32
CA GLN A 411 9.55 -2.96 -32.88
C GLN A 411 8.10 -2.48 -32.86
N LEU A 412 7.87 -1.24 -32.41
CA LEU A 412 6.55 -0.60 -32.45
C LEU A 412 6.05 -0.44 -33.89
N GLU A 413 6.95 -0.04 -34.79
CA GLU A 413 6.66 0.11 -36.22
C GLU A 413 6.27 -1.24 -36.86
N LEU A 414 7.03 -2.31 -36.62
CA LEU A 414 6.71 -3.66 -37.11
C LEU A 414 5.36 -4.16 -36.58
N SER A 415 5.11 -3.96 -35.30
CA SER A 415 3.86 -4.35 -34.65
C SER A 415 2.66 -3.59 -35.22
N MET A 416 2.83 -2.30 -35.52
CA MET A 416 1.83 -1.47 -36.17
C MET A 416 1.56 -1.93 -37.60
N ILE A 417 2.59 -2.18 -38.41
CA ILE A 417 2.43 -2.63 -39.80
C ILE A 417 1.71 -3.99 -39.86
N GLN A 418 2.04 -4.91 -38.97
CA GLN A 418 1.42 -6.24 -38.90
C GLN A 418 -0.04 -6.19 -38.43
N LYS A 419 -0.34 -5.45 -37.35
CA LYS A 419 -1.70 -5.37 -36.79
C LYS A 419 -2.64 -4.49 -37.62
N CYS A 420 -2.14 -3.40 -38.18
CA CYS A 420 -2.93 -2.47 -38.99
C CYS A 420 -2.98 -2.86 -40.48
N LYS A 421 -2.28 -3.94 -40.90
CA LYS A 421 -2.20 -4.42 -42.29
C LYS A 421 -1.86 -3.29 -43.29
N LEU A 422 -0.92 -2.43 -42.93
CA LEU A 422 -0.54 -1.29 -43.73
C LEU A 422 0.01 -1.74 -45.10
N THR A 423 -0.45 -1.10 -46.17
CA THR A 423 0.10 -1.26 -47.53
C THR A 423 1.25 -0.26 -47.74
N PRO A 424 2.16 -0.52 -48.70
CA PRO A 424 3.28 0.38 -49.00
C PRO A 424 2.85 1.81 -49.36
N GLU A 425 1.64 1.98 -49.90
CA GLU A 425 1.10 3.25 -50.37
C GLU A 425 0.26 4.03 -49.33
N GLY A 426 0.16 3.56 -48.09
CA GLY A 426 -0.42 4.35 -47.00
C GLY A 426 -1.93 4.66 -47.11
N SER A 427 -2.70 3.89 -47.90
CA SER A 427 -4.15 4.09 -48.01
C SER A 427 -4.88 3.59 -46.75
N THR A 428 -5.42 4.53 -45.97
CA THR A 428 -6.06 4.34 -44.65
C THR A 428 -7.59 4.17 -44.69
N ASP A 429 -8.17 3.74 -45.80
CA ASP A 429 -9.61 3.96 -46.03
C ASP A 429 -10.55 2.85 -45.51
N ALA A 430 -10.03 1.82 -44.83
CA ALA A 430 -10.86 0.77 -44.21
C ALA A 430 -10.34 0.26 -42.86
N LEU A 431 -9.76 1.13 -42.02
CA LEU A 431 -9.32 0.74 -40.67
C LEU A 431 -10.46 0.82 -39.65
N THR A 432 -10.68 -0.27 -38.91
CA THR A 432 -11.59 -0.35 -37.76
C THR A 432 -11.22 0.70 -36.70
N HIS A 433 -12.20 1.17 -35.90
CA HIS A 433 -11.97 2.17 -34.85
C HIS A 433 -10.78 1.81 -33.93
N ASP A 434 -10.65 0.52 -33.59
CA ASP A 434 -9.57 0.03 -32.72
C ASP A 434 -8.19 0.05 -33.41
N MET A 435 -8.13 -0.20 -34.72
CA MET A 435 -6.89 -0.09 -35.50
C MET A 435 -6.42 1.37 -35.61
N LYS A 436 -7.38 2.32 -35.72
CA LYS A 436 -7.09 3.76 -35.68
C LYS A 436 -6.59 4.20 -34.30
N ALA A 437 -7.14 3.64 -33.22
CA ALA A 437 -6.66 3.90 -31.86
C ALA A 437 -5.23 3.37 -31.65
N ILE A 438 -4.92 2.16 -32.13
CA ILE A 438 -3.57 1.57 -32.07
C ILE A 438 -2.58 2.42 -32.89
N GLN A 439 -2.96 2.84 -34.09
CA GLN A 439 -2.12 3.71 -34.92
C GLN A 439 -1.83 5.03 -34.18
N LYS A 440 -2.85 5.66 -33.60
CA LYS A 440 -2.71 6.90 -32.83
C LYS A 440 -1.76 6.71 -31.64
N GLN A 441 -1.95 5.64 -30.85
CA GLN A 441 -1.08 5.35 -29.71
C GLN A 441 0.37 5.12 -30.13
N VAL A 442 0.62 4.32 -31.17
CA VAL A 442 1.98 4.07 -31.67
C VAL A 442 2.62 5.35 -32.20
N THR A 443 1.86 6.22 -32.87
CA THR A 443 2.41 7.52 -33.32
C THR A 443 2.74 8.46 -32.16
N GLU A 444 1.97 8.43 -31.07
CA GLU A 444 2.26 9.20 -29.85
C GLU A 444 3.49 8.63 -29.13
N ASP A 445 3.61 7.30 -29.03
CA ASP A 445 4.75 6.62 -28.41
C ASP A 445 6.03 6.84 -29.23
N GLN A 446 5.98 6.76 -30.56
CA GLN A 446 7.13 7.08 -31.42
C GLN A 446 7.53 8.55 -31.35
N LYS A 447 6.56 9.46 -31.18
CA LYS A 447 6.86 10.88 -30.96
C LYS A 447 7.61 11.07 -29.64
N LEU A 448 7.21 10.38 -28.57
CA LEU A 448 7.93 10.40 -27.30
C LEU A 448 9.35 9.83 -27.44
N LEU A 449 9.52 8.73 -28.18
CA LEU A 449 10.84 8.15 -28.45
C LEU A 449 11.72 9.12 -29.25
N ARG A 450 11.17 9.82 -30.26
CA ARG A 450 11.91 10.89 -30.97
C ARG A 450 12.33 12.01 -30.05
N GLU A 451 11.45 12.47 -29.16
CA GLU A 451 11.78 13.53 -28.19
C GLU A 451 12.92 13.06 -27.26
N LYS A 452 12.92 11.80 -26.82
CA LYS A 452 13.99 11.21 -26.00
C LYS A 452 15.31 11.08 -26.76
N VAL A 453 15.29 10.57 -27.99
CA VAL A 453 16.48 10.48 -28.86
C VAL A 453 17.04 11.86 -29.18
N GLN A 454 16.19 12.86 -29.45
CA GLN A 454 16.61 14.25 -29.65
C GLN A 454 17.28 14.83 -28.40
N HIS A 455 16.80 14.48 -27.21
CA HIS A 455 17.40 14.91 -25.95
C HIS A 455 18.75 14.26 -25.65
N LEU A 456 18.97 13.01 -26.09
CA LEU A 456 20.19 12.25 -25.84
C LEU A 456 21.29 12.55 -26.88
N SER A 457 20.93 12.51 -28.17
CA SER A 457 21.90 12.51 -29.28
C SER A 457 21.69 13.63 -30.30
N GLY A 458 20.72 14.52 -30.05
CA GLY A 458 20.40 15.65 -30.94
C GLY A 458 19.84 15.21 -32.28
N ASP A 459 19.90 16.11 -33.27
CA ASP A 459 19.30 15.89 -34.58
C ASP A 459 19.97 14.73 -35.35
N ALA A 460 21.26 14.46 -35.10
CA ALA A 460 21.98 13.33 -35.67
C ALA A 460 21.46 11.96 -35.18
N GLY A 461 20.93 11.89 -33.94
CA GLY A 461 20.29 10.67 -33.43
C GLY A 461 18.91 10.45 -34.05
N ILE A 462 18.16 11.52 -34.29
CA ILE A 462 16.87 11.44 -35.00
C ILE A 462 17.07 10.91 -36.42
N GLU A 463 18.09 11.40 -37.12
CA GLU A 463 18.41 10.94 -38.48
C GLU A 463 18.71 9.44 -38.51
N ARG A 464 19.53 8.93 -37.57
CA ARG A 464 19.78 7.49 -37.43
C ARG A 464 18.52 6.68 -37.12
N MET A 465 17.65 7.22 -36.27
CA MET A 465 16.36 6.60 -35.95
C MET A 465 15.43 6.54 -37.17
N GLU A 466 15.35 7.62 -37.96
CA GLU A 466 14.53 7.68 -39.17
C GLU A 466 15.05 6.75 -40.28
N ILE A 467 16.37 6.64 -40.43
CA ILE A 467 17.01 5.66 -41.31
C ILE A 467 16.64 4.24 -40.88
N ALA A 468 16.77 3.91 -39.59
CA ALA A 468 16.46 2.58 -39.07
C ALA A 468 14.97 2.21 -39.21
N LEU A 469 14.06 3.16 -38.98
CA LEU A 469 12.61 2.95 -39.19
C LEU A 469 12.29 2.72 -40.67
N SER A 470 12.93 3.48 -41.57
CA SER A 470 12.75 3.35 -43.01
C SER A 470 13.29 2.01 -43.53
N GLU A 471 14.45 1.59 -43.03
CA GLU A 471 15.04 0.28 -43.32
C GLU A 471 14.15 -0.87 -42.81
N THR A 472 13.58 -0.72 -41.62
CA THR A 472 12.66 -1.70 -41.03
C THR A 472 11.38 -1.85 -41.86
N ARG A 473 10.79 -0.74 -42.32
CA ARG A 473 9.66 -0.74 -43.26
C ARG A 473 10.02 -1.46 -44.56
N SER A 474 11.14 -1.08 -45.17
CA SER A 474 11.61 -1.65 -46.43
C SER A 474 11.82 -3.17 -46.32
N ARG A 475 12.53 -3.63 -45.29
CA ARG A 475 12.78 -5.06 -45.03
C ARG A 475 11.48 -5.85 -44.82
N TYR A 476 10.50 -5.28 -44.11
CA TYR A 476 9.21 -5.94 -43.89
C TYR A 476 8.43 -6.13 -45.20
N PHE A 477 8.33 -5.09 -46.03
CA PHE A 477 7.61 -5.17 -47.30
C PHE A 477 8.33 -6.05 -48.31
N GLN A 478 9.67 -5.99 -48.37
CA GLN A 478 10.49 -6.88 -49.19
C GLN A 478 10.34 -8.36 -48.77
N ALA A 479 10.28 -8.66 -47.47
CA ALA A 479 10.07 -10.02 -46.96
C ALA A 479 8.66 -10.55 -47.30
N LYS A 480 7.64 -9.68 -47.31
CA LYS A 480 6.27 -9.99 -47.71
C LYS A 480 6.14 -10.25 -49.22
N GLU A 481 6.89 -9.53 -50.04
CA GLU A 481 6.91 -9.67 -51.51
C GLU A 481 7.68 -10.93 -51.96
N ASN A 482 8.76 -11.29 -51.24
CA ASN A 482 9.57 -12.48 -51.50
C ASN A 482 8.95 -13.82 -51.01
N GLY A 483 7.68 -13.82 -50.58
CA GLY A 483 6.93 -15.05 -50.23
C GLY A 483 7.47 -15.84 -49.02
N SER A 484 8.31 -15.25 -48.18
CA SER A 484 8.87 -15.92 -46.99
C SER A 484 7.88 -15.87 -45.83
N PRO A 485 7.70 -16.97 -45.05
CA PRO A 485 6.74 -16.97 -43.95
C PRO A 485 7.22 -16.01 -42.86
N VAL A 486 6.53 -14.87 -42.69
CA VAL A 486 6.73 -13.98 -41.54
C VAL A 486 6.13 -14.67 -40.32
N GLY A 487 6.93 -15.51 -39.67
CA GLY A 487 6.61 -16.18 -38.42
C GLY A 487 6.39 -15.22 -37.26
N SER A 488 5.51 -15.62 -36.36
CA SER A 488 5.14 -14.99 -35.08
C SER A 488 6.34 -14.48 -34.24
N PRO A 489 6.22 -13.33 -33.54
CA PRO A 489 7.34 -12.73 -32.81
C PRO A 489 7.49 -13.34 -31.42
N ILE A 490 7.95 -14.59 -31.33
CA ILE A 490 8.58 -15.14 -30.11
C ILE A 490 9.71 -16.08 -30.56
N ILE A 491 10.88 -15.52 -30.89
CA ILE A 491 12.14 -16.24 -30.81
C ILE A 491 13.18 -15.30 -30.20
N HIS A 492 13.76 -15.76 -29.09
CA HIS A 492 14.94 -15.20 -28.44
C HIS A 492 16.08 -15.04 -29.45
N PHE A 493 16.57 -13.81 -29.64
CA PHE A 493 17.86 -13.57 -30.27
C PHE A 493 18.76 -12.81 -29.30
N LEU A 494 19.46 -13.58 -28.48
CA LEU A 494 20.70 -13.16 -27.85
C LEU A 494 21.84 -13.31 -28.87
N SER A 495 22.72 -12.30 -28.89
CA SER A 495 24.07 -12.23 -29.45
C SER A 495 24.31 -11.66 -30.86
N PRO A 496 25.46 -10.96 -31.05
CA PRO A 496 25.63 -9.89 -32.03
C PRO A 496 26.38 -10.35 -33.29
N SER A 497 25.98 -9.87 -34.47
CA SER A 497 26.75 -10.00 -35.71
C SER A 497 27.33 -8.65 -36.12
N MET A 498 28.66 -8.54 -36.03
CA MET A 498 29.46 -7.48 -36.66
C MET A 498 29.61 -7.71 -38.18
N PRO A 499 29.94 -6.68 -38.97
CA PRO A 499 29.88 -6.71 -40.44
C PRO A 499 31.11 -7.38 -41.11
N PRO A 500 31.02 -7.76 -42.39
CA PRO A 500 32.07 -8.50 -43.08
C PRO A 500 33.16 -7.57 -43.63
N SER A 501 34.42 -7.93 -43.38
CA SER A 501 35.57 -7.53 -44.19
C SER A 501 36.36 -8.78 -44.60
N SER A 502 36.39 -9.07 -45.90
CA SER A 502 37.13 -10.17 -46.54
C SER A 502 38.65 -9.85 -46.68
N PRO A 503 39.52 -10.78 -47.14
CA PRO A 503 39.62 -12.22 -46.89
C PRO A 503 41.05 -12.68 -46.48
N SER A 504 41.14 -13.96 -46.09
CA SER A 504 42.28 -14.92 -46.17
C SER A 504 43.51 -14.74 -45.28
N ALA A 505 43.75 -15.71 -44.37
CA ALA A 505 44.78 -16.76 -44.53
C ALA A 505 44.85 -17.69 -43.29
N THR A 506 44.67 -19.00 -43.54
CA THR A 506 45.31 -20.20 -42.93
C THR A 506 45.69 -20.25 -41.45
N GLY A 507 45.24 -21.32 -40.74
CA GLY A 507 46.03 -21.90 -39.64
C GLY A 507 45.29 -22.65 -38.52
N SER A 508 44.96 -23.91 -38.77
CA SER A 508 45.09 -25.09 -37.87
C SER A 508 44.89 -25.01 -36.34
N ALA A 509 43.93 -25.85 -35.88
CA ALA A 509 44.00 -26.82 -34.77
C ALA A 509 43.79 -26.43 -33.28
N ASN A 510 42.82 -27.18 -32.71
CA ASN A 510 42.81 -27.91 -31.43
C ASN A 510 42.19 -27.30 -30.15
N ARG A 511 41.08 -27.93 -29.73
CA ARG A 511 40.82 -28.55 -28.41
C ARG A 511 41.10 -27.75 -27.12
N ASN A 512 40.03 -27.37 -26.40
CA ASN A 512 39.47 -28.11 -25.26
C ASN A 512 38.57 -27.21 -24.37
N ASN A 513 37.55 -27.84 -23.80
CA ASN A 513 36.54 -27.28 -22.88
C ASN A 513 37.12 -26.79 -21.54
N VAL A 514 36.65 -25.65 -21.04
CA VAL A 514 36.39 -25.40 -19.61
C VAL A 514 35.10 -24.58 -19.49
N SER A 515 34.22 -25.06 -18.61
CA SER A 515 32.95 -24.50 -18.15
C SER A 515 33.09 -23.09 -17.59
N ASP A 516 32.20 -22.16 -17.96
CA ASP A 516 32.00 -20.91 -17.22
C ASP A 516 30.52 -20.67 -16.91
N GLY A 517 30.27 -20.29 -15.66
CA GLY A 517 28.95 -20.13 -15.05
C GLY A 517 28.24 -18.87 -15.54
N ILE A 518 26.94 -18.99 -15.81
CA ILE A 518 26.11 -17.86 -16.22
C ILE A 518 25.77 -17.02 -14.98
N GLU A 519 26.48 -15.91 -14.80
CA GLU A 519 26.09 -14.81 -13.92
C GLU A 519 24.81 -14.14 -14.44
N ARG A 520 23.81 -14.02 -13.55
CA ARG A 520 22.54 -13.29 -13.79
C ARG A 520 22.78 -11.77 -13.71
N PRO A 521 22.19 -10.95 -14.60
CA PRO A 521 22.25 -9.50 -14.49
C PRO A 521 21.33 -8.97 -13.37
N SER A 522 21.84 -7.98 -12.62
CA SER A 522 21.25 -7.40 -11.41
C SER A 522 20.02 -6.50 -11.66
N ARG A 523 19.14 -6.46 -10.66
CA ARG A 523 17.72 -6.07 -10.69
C ARG A 523 17.44 -4.58 -10.42
N VAL A 524 18.29 -3.63 -10.86
CA VAL A 524 18.22 -2.23 -10.35
C VAL A 524 17.69 -1.18 -11.34
N VAL A 525 17.59 -1.45 -12.65
CA VAL A 525 17.30 -0.38 -13.65
C VAL A 525 15.81 0.02 -13.77
N ARG A 526 14.89 -0.51 -12.97
CA ARG A 526 13.45 -0.18 -13.06
C ARG A 526 12.95 0.93 -12.12
N SER A 527 13.77 1.46 -11.21
CA SER A 527 13.32 2.50 -10.25
C SER A 527 13.55 3.95 -10.70
N LEU A 528 14.39 4.20 -11.70
CA LEU A 528 14.85 5.57 -12.03
C LEU A 528 14.03 6.32 -13.10
N PHE A 529 12.94 5.75 -13.62
CA PHE A 529 12.02 6.44 -14.53
C PHE A 529 10.60 6.48 -13.96
N ARG A 530 10.42 7.15 -12.81
CA ARG A 530 9.09 7.56 -12.35
C ARG A 530 8.90 9.03 -12.73
N GLU A 531 7.99 9.26 -13.69
CA GLU A 531 7.71 10.56 -14.28
C GLU A 531 6.65 11.30 -13.43
N ASP A 532 7.05 12.41 -12.80
CA ASP A 532 6.18 13.27 -12.00
C ASP A 532 5.08 13.91 -12.86
N THR A 533 3.85 13.41 -12.75
CA THR A 533 2.65 14.15 -13.15
C THR A 533 1.91 14.62 -11.91
N SER A 534 2.08 15.90 -11.60
CA SER A 534 1.37 16.59 -10.52
C SER A 534 0.06 17.19 -11.04
N SER A 535 -1.08 16.65 -10.60
CA SER A 535 -2.31 17.44 -10.44
C SER A 535 -3.32 16.76 -9.51
N ALA A 536 -3.48 17.31 -8.30
CA ALA A 536 -4.75 17.68 -7.66
C ALA A 536 -4.48 17.89 -6.16
N LYS A 537 -4.62 19.14 -5.71
CA LYS A 537 -4.67 19.51 -4.30
C LYS A 537 -6.14 19.49 -3.86
N GLU A 538 -6.48 18.69 -2.86
CA GLU A 538 -7.46 19.04 -1.84
C GLU A 538 -6.95 18.59 -0.47
N PRO A 539 -7.31 19.30 0.61
CA PRO A 539 -6.66 19.18 1.91
C PRO A 539 -7.36 18.11 2.76
N ALA A 540 -6.60 17.15 3.28
CA ALA A 540 -7.04 16.31 4.37
C ALA A 540 -6.01 16.41 5.50
N SER A 541 -6.57 16.69 6.66
CA SER A 541 -5.97 16.92 7.97
C SER A 541 -5.04 15.81 8.43
N SER A 542 -4.01 16.27 9.13
CA SER A 542 -3.09 15.57 10.02
C SER A 542 -3.65 14.35 10.75
N ALA A 543 -3.05 13.19 10.50
CA ALA A 543 -2.91 12.11 11.47
C ALA A 543 -1.48 11.59 11.37
N THR A 544 -0.70 11.82 12.42
CA THR A 544 0.70 11.37 12.51
C THR A 544 0.77 10.15 13.42
N SER A 545 1.50 9.15 12.93
CA SER A 545 2.34 8.18 13.63
C SER A 545 1.71 7.11 14.53
N SER A 546 1.95 5.85 14.13
CA SER A 546 2.39 4.81 15.06
C SER A 546 3.45 3.88 14.42
N SER A 547 4.63 3.94 15.04
CA SER A 547 5.67 2.91 15.23
C SER A 547 6.25 2.14 14.02
N HIS A 548 7.47 2.55 13.67
CA HIS A 548 8.55 1.69 13.19
C HIS A 548 8.79 0.50 14.13
N PHE A 549 8.91 -0.70 13.56
CA PHE A 549 9.89 -1.70 13.98
C PHE A 549 10.74 -2.03 12.76
N ASP A 550 12.03 -1.68 12.85
CA ASP A 550 13.05 -2.06 11.88
C ASP A 550 13.39 -3.54 12.06
N GLY A 551 13.46 -4.24 10.93
CA GLY A 551 13.87 -5.63 10.84
C GLY A 551 13.89 -6.07 9.38
N GLN A 552 15.00 -5.71 8.71
CA GLN A 552 15.53 -6.27 7.45
C GLN A 552 14.58 -7.17 6.64
N SER A 553 14.17 -6.70 5.45
CA SER A 553 14.12 -7.59 4.29
C SER A 553 14.06 -6.80 2.98
N GLY A 554 15.03 -7.04 2.11
CA GLY A 554 15.14 -6.45 0.80
C GLY A 554 14.23 -7.13 -0.24
N SER A 555 13.82 -6.32 -1.22
CA SER A 555 13.43 -6.72 -2.59
C SER A 555 12.11 -7.46 -2.82
N ALA A 556 11.01 -6.70 -2.79
CA ALA A 556 10.00 -6.78 -3.86
C ALA A 556 9.35 -5.41 -4.04
N VAL A 557 9.43 -4.83 -5.23
CA VAL A 557 8.64 -3.65 -5.62
C VAL A 557 7.18 -4.12 -5.78
N GLY A 558 6.52 -4.38 -4.65
CA GLY A 558 5.08 -4.56 -4.57
C GLY A 558 4.46 -3.20 -4.32
N LYS A 559 3.43 -2.84 -5.09
CA LYS A 559 2.53 -1.76 -4.67
C LYS A 559 2.07 -2.12 -3.26
N SER A 560 2.30 -1.24 -2.29
CA SER A 560 1.86 -1.48 -0.91
C SER A 560 0.36 -1.78 -0.89
N ILE A 561 -0.05 -2.81 -0.15
CA ILE A 561 -1.46 -3.08 0.14
C ILE A 561 -2.08 -1.79 0.68
N THR A 562 -3.20 -1.37 0.09
CA THR A 562 -3.86 -0.13 0.53
C THR A 562 -4.66 -0.36 1.81
N GLU A 563 -4.79 0.67 2.66
CA GLU A 563 -5.61 0.61 3.87
C GLU A 563 -7.06 0.22 3.57
N ASN A 564 -7.60 0.67 2.43
CA ASN A 564 -8.95 0.33 1.98
C ASN A 564 -9.10 -1.17 1.69
N GLU A 565 -8.08 -1.83 1.14
CA GLU A 565 -8.09 -3.29 0.93
C GLU A 565 -8.19 -4.03 2.26
N LEU A 566 -7.43 -3.60 3.28
CA LEU A 566 -7.49 -4.20 4.62
C LEU A 566 -8.86 -3.99 5.26
N ILE A 567 -9.39 -2.76 5.22
CA ILE A 567 -10.70 -2.44 5.80
C ILE A 567 -11.79 -3.30 5.15
N ILE A 568 -11.85 -3.34 3.81
CA ILE A 568 -12.89 -4.10 3.11
C ILE A 568 -12.74 -5.61 3.37
N ASN A 569 -11.51 -6.11 3.44
CA ASN A 569 -11.24 -7.49 3.79
C ASN A 569 -11.76 -7.82 5.20
N GLU A 570 -11.51 -6.98 6.20
CA GLU A 570 -12.07 -7.17 7.54
C GLU A 570 -13.61 -7.18 7.55
N PHE A 571 -14.26 -6.26 6.83
CA PHE A 571 -15.73 -6.26 6.71
C PHE A 571 -16.31 -7.55 6.14
N LEU A 572 -15.63 -8.18 5.17
CA LEU A 572 -16.07 -9.43 4.58
C LEU A 572 -15.91 -10.62 5.53
N HIS A 573 -14.91 -10.58 6.41
CA HIS A 573 -14.65 -11.64 7.40
C HIS A 573 -15.44 -11.47 8.70
N GLU A 574 -15.95 -10.27 9.01
CA GLU A 574 -16.61 -9.94 10.29
C GLU A 574 -18.16 -9.96 10.24
N GLN A 575 -18.76 -10.73 9.33
CA GLN A 575 -20.23 -10.80 9.16
C GLN A 575 -21.04 -11.21 10.43
N ARG A 576 -20.37 -11.61 11.53
CA ARG A 576 -21.01 -12.25 12.68
C ARG A 576 -20.76 -11.61 14.04
N HIS A 577 -19.74 -10.77 14.20
CA HIS A 577 -19.49 -10.02 15.43
C HIS A 577 -19.35 -8.56 15.04
N GLY A 578 -20.17 -7.68 15.60
CA GLY A 578 -20.23 -6.28 15.17
C GLY A 578 -18.84 -5.67 15.12
N PHE A 579 -18.36 -5.38 13.91
CA PHE A 579 -17.08 -4.69 13.63
C PHE A 579 -16.87 -3.43 14.51
N MET A 580 -17.98 -2.84 14.98
CA MET A 580 -18.03 -1.68 15.87
C MET A 580 -17.75 -1.97 17.36
N ASP A 581 -17.93 -3.20 17.84
CA ASP A 581 -17.57 -3.57 19.22
C ASP A 581 -16.07 -3.75 19.38
N ARG A 582 -15.35 -4.08 18.31
CA ARG A 582 -13.88 -4.16 18.32
C ARG A 582 -13.22 -2.79 18.53
N PHE A 583 -13.81 -1.70 18.01
CA PHE A 583 -13.33 -0.34 18.32
C PHE A 583 -13.50 0.04 19.79
N ASN A 584 -14.39 -0.61 20.54
CA ASN A 584 -14.57 -0.35 21.97
C ASN A 584 -13.86 -1.39 22.86
N LEU A 585 -13.62 -2.62 22.37
CA LEU A 585 -13.00 -3.73 23.11
C LEU A 585 -11.49 -3.84 22.89
N ALA A 586 -10.97 -3.50 21.70
CA ALA A 586 -9.53 -3.49 21.43
C ALA A 586 -8.80 -2.34 22.15
N ASP A 587 -9.54 -1.39 22.73
CA ASP A 587 -8.95 -0.34 23.58
C ASP A 587 -8.44 -0.88 24.93
N LYS A 588 -8.85 -2.08 25.38
CA LYS A 588 -8.48 -2.55 26.73
C LYS A 588 -7.22 -3.41 26.82
N ASP A 589 -6.97 -4.32 25.86
CA ASP A 589 -5.91 -5.32 26.03
C ASP A 589 -4.61 -5.03 25.24
N GLU A 590 -4.69 -4.45 24.03
CA GLU A 590 -3.48 -4.03 23.25
C GLU A 590 -3.13 -2.54 23.41
N ASN A 591 -4.02 -1.75 24.03
CA ASN A 591 -3.90 -0.30 24.12
C ASN A 591 -3.48 0.22 25.49
N SER A 592 -3.17 -0.60 26.50
CA SER A 592 -2.85 -0.05 27.83
C SER A 592 -1.68 0.94 27.81
N LEU A 593 -0.65 0.72 26.99
CA LEU A 593 0.46 1.68 26.87
C LEU A 593 0.06 2.92 26.07
N LYS A 594 -0.57 2.74 24.90
CA LYS A 594 -0.97 3.87 24.02
C LYS A 594 -2.04 4.74 24.67
N GLU A 595 -3.00 4.12 25.33
CA GLU A 595 -4.03 4.76 26.12
C GLU A 595 -3.41 5.47 27.32
N LYS A 596 -2.54 4.82 28.12
CA LYS A 596 -1.83 5.49 29.21
C LYS A 596 -0.98 6.66 28.72
N VAL A 597 -0.30 6.53 27.57
CA VAL A 597 0.48 7.63 26.97
C VAL A 597 -0.45 8.77 26.56
N ARG A 598 -1.57 8.47 25.88
CA ARG A 598 -2.58 9.46 25.51
C ARG A 598 -3.16 10.16 26.72
N GLU A 599 -3.60 9.41 27.74
CA GLU A 599 -4.13 9.95 29.00
C GLU A 599 -3.11 10.82 29.71
N THR A 600 -1.83 10.39 29.77
CA THR A 600 -0.74 11.17 30.40
C THR A 600 -0.46 12.45 29.61
N MET A 601 -0.47 12.40 28.27
CA MET A 601 -0.27 13.56 27.41
C MET A 601 -1.45 14.54 27.51
N GLU A 602 -2.69 14.04 27.52
CA GLU A 602 -3.90 14.84 27.72
C GLU A 602 -3.89 15.51 29.11
N ALA A 603 -3.52 14.77 30.16
CA ALA A 603 -3.38 15.30 31.51
C ALA A 603 -2.31 16.41 31.55
N ALA A 604 -1.11 16.14 31.02
CA ALA A 604 -0.02 17.12 30.97
C ALA A 604 -0.39 18.39 30.17
N PHE A 605 -1.16 18.25 29.09
CA PHE A 605 -1.69 19.39 28.34
C PHE A 605 -2.62 20.24 29.20
N TRP A 606 -3.63 19.63 29.83
CA TRP A 606 -4.59 20.36 30.66
C TRP A 606 -3.95 20.96 31.91
N ASP A 607 -2.95 20.30 32.50
CA ASP A 607 -2.16 20.81 33.61
C ASP A 607 -1.36 22.04 33.20
N SER A 608 -0.73 22.03 32.02
CA SER A 608 -0.01 23.18 31.45
C SER A 608 -0.95 24.37 31.17
N VAL A 609 -2.13 24.12 30.61
CA VAL A 609 -3.15 25.17 30.39
C VAL A 609 -3.58 25.77 31.73
N LEU A 610 -3.82 24.93 32.75
CA LEU A 610 -4.23 25.39 34.07
C LEU A 610 -3.11 26.16 34.81
N GLU A 611 -1.86 25.71 34.70
CA GLU A 611 -0.68 26.37 35.29
C GLU A 611 -0.38 27.72 34.62
N SER A 612 -0.59 27.84 33.30
CA SER A 612 -0.46 29.11 32.57
C SER A 612 -1.40 30.22 33.05
N MET A 613 -2.47 29.84 33.76
CA MET A 613 -3.47 30.75 34.34
C MET A 613 -3.21 31.07 35.83
N LYS A 614 -2.29 30.36 36.49
CA LYS A 614 -1.86 30.65 37.88
C LYS A 614 -0.86 31.79 37.98
N GLN A 615 -0.21 32.16 36.88
CA GLN A 615 0.85 33.17 36.85
C GLN A 615 0.29 34.59 37.11
N ASP A 616 1.10 35.48 37.69
CA ASP A 616 0.70 36.87 38.03
C ASP A 616 0.14 37.66 36.82
N GLU A 617 0.54 37.28 35.59
CA GLU A 617 -0.09 37.69 34.33
C GLU A 617 -0.68 36.45 33.61
N PRO A 618 -2.00 36.18 33.73
CA PRO A 618 -2.62 35.03 33.10
C PRO A 618 -2.62 35.13 31.56
N LYS A 619 -2.12 34.10 30.89
CA LYS A 619 -2.07 34.03 29.42
C LYS A 619 -3.39 33.53 28.84
N TYR A 620 -4.38 34.41 28.75
CA TYR A 620 -5.72 34.12 28.20
C TYR A 620 -5.74 33.65 26.74
N GLU A 621 -4.63 33.74 26.01
CA GLU A 621 -4.52 33.29 24.61
C GLU A 621 -4.92 31.82 24.43
N TRP A 622 -4.56 30.94 25.37
CA TRP A 622 -4.92 29.52 25.32
C TRP A 622 -6.43 29.27 25.42
N VAL A 623 -7.13 30.00 26.29
CA VAL A 623 -8.60 29.89 26.44
C VAL A 623 -9.30 30.37 25.18
N VAL A 624 -8.84 31.48 24.60
CA VAL A 624 -9.38 32.01 23.34
C VAL A 624 -9.18 31.01 22.20
N GLN A 625 -8.01 30.35 22.14
CA GLN A 625 -7.74 29.28 21.17
C GLN A 625 -8.68 28.09 21.37
N LEU A 626 -8.84 27.59 22.60
CA LEU A 626 -9.73 26.46 22.90
C LEU A 626 -11.20 26.76 22.57
N VAL A 627 -11.67 27.98 22.83
CA VAL A 627 -13.03 28.41 22.43
C VAL A 627 -13.16 28.51 20.90
N GLY A 628 -12.10 28.98 20.24
CA GLY A 628 -11.99 28.96 18.77
C GLY A 628 -12.07 27.53 18.22
N GLU A 629 -11.36 26.57 18.83
CA GLU A 629 -11.41 25.15 18.47
C GLU A 629 -12.80 24.56 18.65
N VAL A 630 -13.46 24.82 19.80
CA VAL A 630 -14.85 24.39 20.04
C VAL A 630 -15.79 24.92 18.95
N ARG A 631 -15.66 26.20 18.58
CA ARG A 631 -16.47 26.80 17.50
C ARG A 631 -16.23 26.09 16.17
N ASP A 632 -14.97 25.99 15.77
CA ASP A 632 -14.58 25.49 14.46
C ASP A 632 -14.97 24.02 14.31
N GLU A 633 -14.82 23.23 15.38
CA GLU A 633 -15.20 21.82 15.43
C GLU A 633 -16.71 21.60 15.37
N ILE A 634 -17.50 22.37 16.14
CA ILE A 634 -18.96 22.31 16.05
C ILE A 634 -19.44 22.75 14.65
N GLN A 635 -18.78 23.76 14.06
CA GLN A 635 -19.11 24.25 12.72
C GLN A 635 -18.81 23.21 11.62
N GLU A 636 -17.77 22.39 11.78
CA GLU A 636 -17.47 21.28 10.86
C GLU A 636 -18.57 20.21 10.88
N LEU A 637 -19.09 19.90 12.08
CA LEU A 637 -20.12 18.88 12.29
C LEU A 637 -21.54 19.38 11.94
N ALA A 638 -21.78 20.70 12.02
CA ALA A 638 -23.10 21.27 11.86
C ALA A 638 -23.55 21.44 10.39
N PRO A 639 -24.87 21.33 10.10
CA PRO A 639 -25.45 21.69 8.81
C PRO A 639 -25.19 23.16 8.43
N GLU A 640 -25.17 23.47 7.12
CA GLU A 640 -24.89 24.84 6.63
C GLU A 640 -25.83 25.91 7.21
N SER A 641 -27.07 25.55 7.54
CA SER A 641 -28.07 26.46 8.14
C SER A 641 -27.68 26.98 9.53
N TRP A 642 -26.87 26.25 10.30
CA TRP A 642 -26.52 26.60 11.68
C TRP A 642 -25.16 27.30 11.77
N LYS A 643 -24.35 27.26 10.71
CA LYS A 643 -22.97 27.77 10.73
C LYS A 643 -22.90 29.27 11.07
N GLN A 644 -23.87 30.06 10.64
CA GLN A 644 -23.91 31.49 10.97
C GLN A 644 -24.27 31.73 12.44
N GLU A 645 -25.29 31.02 12.96
CA GLU A 645 -25.71 31.09 14.37
C GLU A 645 -24.57 30.68 15.33
N ILE A 646 -23.79 29.66 14.96
CA ILE A 646 -22.64 29.18 15.74
C ILE A 646 -21.52 30.23 15.79
N VAL A 647 -21.20 30.88 14.65
CA VAL A 647 -20.15 31.90 14.58
C VAL A 647 -20.53 33.16 15.34
N GLU A 648 -21.81 33.56 15.30
CA GLU A 648 -22.32 34.71 16.02
C GLU A 648 -22.40 34.47 17.54
N SER A 649 -22.69 33.23 17.96
CA SER A 649 -22.86 32.88 19.38
C SER A 649 -21.55 32.51 20.09
N ILE A 650 -20.57 31.95 19.37
CA ILE A 650 -19.24 31.63 19.89
C ILE A 650 -18.21 32.53 19.21
N ASP A 651 -18.11 33.78 19.68
CA ASP A 651 -17.15 34.76 19.14
C ASP A 651 -15.86 34.82 20.00
N PRO A 652 -14.73 34.26 19.52
CA PRO A 652 -13.46 34.28 20.24
C PRO A 652 -12.81 35.67 20.26
N ASP A 653 -13.12 36.56 19.32
CA ASP A 653 -12.59 37.93 19.29
C ASP A 653 -13.28 38.78 20.37
N LEU A 654 -14.60 38.61 20.52
CA LEU A 654 -15.36 39.22 21.61
C LEU A 654 -14.89 38.67 22.98
N LEU A 655 -14.64 37.36 23.08
CA LEU A 655 -14.08 36.76 24.29
C LEU A 655 -12.68 37.31 24.61
N ALA A 656 -11.81 37.46 23.61
CA ALA A 656 -10.48 38.04 23.80
C ALA A 656 -10.56 39.50 24.29
N GLN A 657 -11.54 40.27 23.82
CA GLN A 657 -11.78 41.64 24.27
C GLN A 657 -12.26 41.67 25.73
N VAL A 658 -13.17 40.78 26.12
CA VAL A 658 -13.66 40.64 27.50
C VAL A 658 -12.52 40.26 28.44
N LEU A 659 -11.69 39.28 28.07
CA LEU A 659 -10.55 38.83 28.90
C LEU A 659 -9.46 39.90 29.04
N ARG A 660 -9.18 40.70 28.00
CA ARG A 660 -8.24 41.84 28.05
C ARG A 660 -8.71 43.00 28.93
N SER A 661 -10.02 43.11 29.18
CA SER A 661 -10.58 44.18 30.01
C SER A 661 -10.36 43.97 31.52
N GLY A 662 -9.82 42.81 31.93
CA GLY A 662 -9.54 42.47 33.33
C GLY A 662 -10.78 42.06 34.16
N ASN A 663 -11.97 42.14 33.57
CA ASN A 663 -13.24 41.67 34.12
C ASN A 663 -13.58 40.30 33.50
N LEU A 664 -13.31 39.22 34.23
CA LEU A 664 -13.81 37.89 33.86
C LEU A 664 -15.34 37.86 34.01
N ASP A 665 -16.06 38.09 32.91
CA ASP A 665 -17.50 37.87 32.86
C ASP A 665 -17.79 36.36 32.76
N VAL A 666 -17.85 35.73 33.94
CA VAL A 666 -18.16 34.30 34.10
C VAL A 666 -19.53 33.96 33.48
N GLY A 667 -20.47 34.91 33.47
CA GLY A 667 -21.79 34.74 32.87
C GLY A 667 -21.72 34.65 31.35
N TYR A 668 -20.86 35.44 30.70
CA TYR A 668 -20.63 35.36 29.25
C TYR A 668 -19.97 34.03 28.84
N CYS A 669 -18.94 33.59 29.55
CA CYS A 669 -18.31 32.28 29.30
C CYS A 669 -19.28 31.12 29.55
N GLY A 670 -20.13 31.21 30.58
CA GLY A 670 -21.19 30.24 30.84
C GLY A 670 -22.17 30.11 29.68
N LYS A 671 -22.58 31.22 29.07
CA LYS A 671 -23.46 31.23 27.89
C LYS A 671 -22.82 30.57 26.67
N ILE A 672 -21.51 30.77 26.44
CA ILE A 672 -20.79 30.11 25.35
C ILE A 672 -20.79 28.59 25.54
N LEU A 673 -20.48 28.12 26.76
CA LEU A 673 -20.47 26.70 27.09
C LEU A 673 -21.88 26.09 26.98
N GLU A 674 -22.90 26.78 27.48
CA GLU A 674 -24.30 26.36 27.39
C GLU A 674 -24.75 26.24 25.93
N PHE A 675 -24.46 27.25 25.10
CA PHE A 675 -24.76 27.22 23.68
C PHE A 675 -24.07 26.06 22.96
N ALA A 676 -22.78 25.83 23.23
CA ALA A 676 -22.03 24.71 22.66
C ALA A 676 -22.65 23.35 23.03
N LEU A 677 -23.07 23.19 24.29
CA LEU A 677 -23.65 21.95 24.79
C LEU A 677 -25.06 21.69 24.24
N VAL A 678 -25.90 22.71 24.16
CA VAL A 678 -27.21 22.62 23.52
C VAL A 678 -27.07 22.30 22.03
N THR A 679 -26.08 22.89 21.35
CA THR A 679 -25.82 22.59 19.94
C THR A 679 -25.35 21.16 19.75
N LEU A 680 -24.47 20.66 20.63
CA LEU A 680 -24.05 19.26 20.61
C LEU A 680 -25.21 18.30 20.85
N GLN A 681 -26.08 18.58 21.81
CA GLN A 681 -27.30 17.78 22.06
C GLN A 681 -28.19 17.67 20.82
N LYS A 682 -28.32 18.75 20.04
CA LYS A 682 -29.10 18.75 18.78
C LYS A 682 -28.44 17.93 17.66
N LEU A 683 -27.12 17.72 17.73
CA LEU A 683 -26.36 16.96 16.72
C LEU A 683 -26.22 15.47 17.07
N SER A 684 -26.35 15.10 18.35
CA SER A 684 -26.29 13.72 18.85
C SER A 684 -27.52 12.89 18.49
N SER A 685 -27.42 11.55 18.52
CA SER A 685 -28.62 10.70 18.40
C SER A 685 -29.47 10.71 19.67
N PRO A 686 -30.77 10.39 19.57
CA PRO A 686 -31.66 10.33 20.73
C PRO A 686 -31.20 9.35 21.81
N ALA A 687 -30.45 8.29 21.46
CA ALA A 687 -29.95 7.30 22.41
C ALA A 687 -28.82 7.85 23.30
N HIS A 688 -28.00 8.77 22.77
CA HIS A 688 -26.91 9.39 23.52
C HIS A 688 -27.30 10.75 24.13
N GLU A 689 -28.39 11.35 23.67
CA GLU A 689 -28.91 12.63 24.18
C GLU A 689 -29.24 12.55 25.69
N ASP A 690 -29.85 11.46 26.15
CA ASP A 690 -30.23 11.30 27.57
C ASP A 690 -29.02 11.11 28.49
N GLU A 691 -28.02 10.33 28.05
CA GLU A 691 -26.73 10.18 28.74
C GLU A 691 -25.98 11.51 28.79
N MET A 692 -25.93 12.23 27.67
CA MET A 692 -25.29 13.54 27.55
C MET A 692 -25.98 14.58 28.43
N LYS A 693 -27.32 14.59 28.51
CA LYS A 693 -28.09 15.45 29.43
C LYS A 693 -27.75 15.15 30.88
N ALA A 694 -27.68 13.87 31.26
CA ALA A 694 -27.31 13.48 32.62
C ALA A 694 -25.87 13.93 32.97
N LEU A 695 -24.92 13.72 32.06
CA LEU A 695 -23.53 14.17 32.20
C LEU A 695 -23.42 15.70 32.26
N HIS A 696 -24.17 16.41 31.41
CA HIS A 696 -24.21 17.87 31.39
C HIS A 696 -24.77 18.44 32.70
N GLN A 697 -25.89 17.89 33.21
CA GLN A 697 -26.46 18.30 34.50
C GLN A 697 -25.51 17.99 35.67
N LYS A 698 -24.80 16.86 35.62
CA LYS A 698 -23.79 16.51 36.62
C LYS A 698 -22.63 17.51 36.60
N MET A 699 -22.13 17.86 35.42
CA MET A 699 -21.07 18.83 35.22
C MET A 699 -21.51 20.23 35.70
N LEU A 700 -22.70 20.71 35.34
CA LEU A 700 -23.23 21.99 35.83
C LEU A 700 -23.35 22.02 37.37
N LYS A 701 -23.76 20.91 38.00
CA LYS A 701 -23.79 20.78 39.47
C LYS A 701 -22.38 20.79 40.06
N GLU A 702 -21.39 20.21 39.41
CA GLU A 702 -19.98 20.24 39.84
C GLU A 702 -19.39 21.65 39.70
N LEU A 703 -19.64 22.35 38.59
CA LEU A 703 -19.20 23.74 38.39
C LEU A 703 -19.89 24.70 39.38
N ALA A 704 -21.18 24.50 39.65
CA ALA A 704 -21.91 25.32 40.64
C ALA A 704 -21.36 25.12 42.06
N ARG A 705 -20.94 23.91 42.43
CA ARG A 705 -20.30 23.62 43.72
C ARG A 705 -18.91 24.25 43.82
N THR A 706 -18.11 24.22 42.75
CA THR A 706 -16.76 24.83 42.73
C THR A 706 -16.79 26.36 42.77
N CYS A 707 -17.90 26.99 42.36
CA CYS A 707 -18.11 28.43 42.50
C CYS A 707 -18.61 28.86 43.90
N GLN A 708 -19.08 27.93 44.74
CA GLN A 708 -19.64 28.22 46.07
C GLN A 708 -18.61 28.07 47.22
N THR A 709 -17.41 27.55 46.95
CA THR A 709 -16.33 27.48 47.94
C THR A 709 -15.68 28.86 48.10
N GLU A 710 -15.69 29.40 49.32
CA GLU A 710 -15.42 30.80 49.71
C GLU A 710 -14.03 31.40 49.35
N ASP A 711 -13.18 30.70 48.59
CA ASP A 711 -11.97 31.30 48.00
C ASP A 711 -12.32 31.98 46.66
N GLU A 712 -12.79 33.23 46.75
CA GLU A 712 -13.09 34.16 45.65
C GLU A 712 -11.85 34.60 44.84
N SER A 713 -10.92 33.68 44.57
CA SER A 713 -9.79 33.97 43.68
C SER A 713 -10.24 33.98 42.22
N LYS A 714 -9.73 34.91 41.41
CA LYS A 714 -9.93 34.92 39.94
C LYS A 714 -9.53 33.58 39.29
N TYR A 715 -8.63 32.85 39.94
CA TYR A 715 -8.14 31.55 39.51
C TYR A 715 -9.19 30.42 39.60
N SER A 716 -10.05 30.39 40.63
CA SER A 716 -11.09 29.35 40.77
C SER A 716 -12.12 29.39 39.63
N HIS A 717 -12.48 30.60 39.20
CA HIS A 717 -13.40 30.84 38.08
C HIS A 717 -12.80 30.40 36.73
N ILE A 718 -11.51 30.68 36.50
CA ILE A 718 -10.79 30.24 35.29
C ILE A 718 -10.65 28.71 35.26
N ALA A 719 -10.33 28.09 36.38
CA ALA A 719 -10.24 26.64 36.49
C ALA A 719 -11.58 25.95 36.18
N THR A 720 -12.69 26.54 36.63
CA THR A 720 -14.07 26.09 36.34
C THR A 720 -14.40 26.21 34.85
N MET A 721 -14.01 27.31 34.20
CA MET A 721 -14.17 27.50 32.75
C MET A 721 -13.36 26.48 31.93
N ILE A 722 -12.09 26.23 32.30
CA ILE A 722 -11.24 25.23 31.62
C ILE A 722 -11.84 23.83 31.73
N LYS A 723 -12.37 23.46 32.91
CA LYS A 723 -13.09 22.18 33.09
C LYS A 723 -14.31 22.08 32.18
N GLY A 724 -15.08 23.17 32.05
CA GLY A 724 -16.20 23.26 31.11
C GLY A 724 -15.79 23.07 29.65
N LEU A 725 -14.71 23.73 29.22
CA LEU A 725 -14.17 23.58 27.85
C LEU A 725 -13.65 22.17 27.57
N ARG A 726 -12.92 21.57 28.51
CA ARG A 726 -12.47 20.18 28.42
C ARG A 726 -13.66 19.24 28.24
N PHE A 727 -14.72 19.42 29.00
CA PHE A 727 -15.93 18.62 28.87
C PHE A 727 -16.57 18.76 27.49
N VAL A 728 -16.74 19.99 26.98
CA VAL A 728 -17.29 20.24 25.64
C VAL A 728 -16.46 19.54 24.55
N LEU A 729 -15.13 19.68 24.58
CA LEU A 729 -14.24 19.03 23.61
C LEU A 729 -14.32 17.49 23.69
N GLN A 730 -14.43 16.91 24.89
CA GLN A 730 -14.65 15.47 25.05
C GLN A 730 -15.98 15.02 24.43
N GLN A 731 -17.06 15.79 24.62
CA GLN A 731 -18.35 15.51 24.00
C GLN A 731 -18.31 15.65 22.47
N ILE A 732 -17.56 16.62 21.93
CA ILE A 732 -17.32 16.72 20.48
C ILE A 732 -16.63 15.45 19.95
N GLN A 733 -15.60 14.94 20.65
CA GLN A 733 -14.91 13.72 20.24
C GLN A 733 -15.83 12.50 20.28
N ALA A 734 -16.66 12.36 21.33
CA ALA A 734 -17.66 11.31 21.41
C ALA A 734 -18.66 11.39 20.23
N LEU A 735 -19.15 12.59 19.91
CA LEU A 735 -20.04 12.81 18.77
C LEU A 735 -19.36 12.48 17.43
N LYS A 736 -18.08 12.83 17.25
CA LYS A 736 -17.32 12.45 16.05
C LYS A 736 -17.24 10.93 15.88
N GLN A 737 -17.01 10.20 16.97
CA GLN A 737 -17.02 8.73 16.97
C GLN A 737 -18.41 8.17 16.66
N GLU A 738 -19.47 8.79 17.17
CA GLU A 738 -20.84 8.39 16.88
C GLU A 738 -21.20 8.59 15.40
N ILE A 739 -20.87 9.77 14.84
CA ILE A 739 -21.09 10.08 13.42
C ILE A 739 -20.28 9.14 12.54
N SER A 740 -19.03 8.82 12.90
CA SER A 740 -18.22 7.87 12.13
C SER A 740 -18.82 6.46 12.20
N LYS A 741 -19.23 5.98 13.38
CA LYS A 741 -19.95 4.70 13.56
C LYS A 741 -21.22 4.67 12.69
N ALA A 742 -22.02 5.73 12.68
CA ALA A 742 -23.23 5.84 11.88
C ALA A 742 -22.94 5.83 10.37
N ARG A 743 -21.94 6.61 9.90
CA ARG A 743 -21.50 6.63 8.50
C ARG A 743 -21.02 5.26 8.04
N ILE A 744 -20.24 4.57 8.87
CA ILE A 744 -19.76 3.21 8.58
C ILE A 744 -20.94 2.23 8.45
N ARG A 745 -21.90 2.26 9.39
CA ARG A 745 -23.13 1.45 9.31
C ARG A 745 -23.94 1.73 8.03
N MET A 746 -24.00 2.99 7.59
CA MET A 746 -24.65 3.33 6.32
C MET A 746 -23.92 2.75 5.10
N MET A 747 -22.59 2.59 5.18
CA MET A 747 -21.77 2.03 4.12
C MET A 747 -21.67 0.49 4.18
N GLU A 748 -21.97 -0.12 5.32
CA GLU A 748 -21.84 -1.57 5.57
C GLU A 748 -22.42 -2.47 4.46
N PRO A 749 -23.62 -2.21 3.87
CA PRO A 749 -24.12 -3.03 2.77
C PRO A 749 -23.27 -2.98 1.50
N LEU A 750 -22.55 -1.87 1.27
CA LEU A 750 -21.62 -1.74 0.15
C LEU A 750 -20.28 -2.42 0.45
N LEU A 751 -19.86 -2.40 1.72
CA LEU A 751 -18.61 -2.98 2.22
C LEU A 751 -18.69 -4.51 2.40
N THR A 752 -19.89 -5.06 2.58
CA THR A 752 -20.14 -6.52 2.69
C THR A 752 -20.76 -7.14 1.43
N GLY A 753 -21.27 -6.31 0.52
CA GLY A 753 -21.95 -6.76 -0.70
C GLY A 753 -21.01 -7.19 -1.84
N PRO A 754 -21.56 -7.55 -3.02
CA PRO A 754 -20.77 -7.99 -4.17
C PRO A 754 -19.78 -6.93 -4.69
N ALA A 755 -20.06 -5.64 -4.44
CA ALA A 755 -19.17 -4.55 -4.81
C ALA A 755 -17.82 -4.62 -4.06
N ALA A 756 -17.81 -5.07 -2.81
CA ALA A 756 -16.61 -5.28 -2.02
C ALA A 756 -15.75 -6.42 -2.58
N LEU A 757 -16.38 -7.55 -2.92
CA LEU A 757 -15.69 -8.67 -3.58
C LEU A 757 -15.10 -8.25 -4.93
N ASP A 758 -15.84 -7.49 -5.73
CA ASP A 758 -15.34 -6.97 -7.01
C ASP A 758 -14.20 -5.97 -6.84
N TYR A 759 -14.22 -5.16 -5.77
CA TYR A 759 -13.14 -4.24 -5.44
C TYR A 759 -11.86 -5.01 -5.10
N LEU A 760 -11.93 -5.97 -4.16
CA LEU A 760 -10.78 -6.79 -3.79
C LEU A 760 -10.27 -7.64 -4.96
N ARG A 761 -11.17 -8.16 -5.80
CA ARG A 761 -10.80 -8.88 -7.02
C ARG A 761 -9.99 -8.00 -7.98
N LYS A 762 -10.41 -6.75 -8.19
CA LYS A 762 -9.69 -5.78 -9.03
C LYS A 762 -8.36 -5.37 -8.40
N ALA A 763 -8.33 -5.16 -7.08
CA ALA A 763 -7.11 -4.84 -6.36
C ALA A 763 -6.10 -5.99 -6.50
N PHE A 764 -6.52 -7.23 -6.28
CA PHE A 764 -5.69 -8.42 -6.45
C PHE A 764 -5.16 -8.55 -7.89
N ALA A 765 -6.02 -8.35 -8.91
CA ALA A 765 -5.59 -8.35 -10.30
C ALA A 765 -4.56 -7.24 -10.62
N ASN A 766 -4.65 -6.08 -9.95
CA ASN A 766 -3.69 -4.99 -10.12
C ASN A 766 -2.32 -5.26 -9.48
N HIS A 767 -2.27 -6.15 -8.49
CA HIS A 767 -1.06 -6.56 -7.77
C HIS A 767 -0.39 -7.77 -8.44
N TYR A 768 -1.17 -8.79 -8.79
CA TYR A 768 -0.67 -10.09 -9.26
C TYR A 768 -0.92 -10.39 -10.75
N GLY A 769 -1.70 -9.55 -11.45
CA GLY A 769 -1.99 -9.74 -12.88
C GLY A 769 -3.28 -10.53 -13.15
N SER A 770 -3.53 -10.85 -14.43
CA SER A 770 -4.70 -11.62 -14.85
C SER A 770 -4.62 -13.08 -14.41
N ASP A 771 -5.78 -13.72 -14.36
CA ASP A 771 -5.93 -15.13 -14.01
C ASP A 771 -5.22 -16.07 -14.99
N SER A 772 -5.03 -15.68 -16.26
CA SER A 772 -4.28 -16.43 -17.26
C SER A 772 -2.82 -16.71 -16.88
N ASP A 773 -2.20 -15.78 -16.13
CA ASP A 773 -0.78 -15.82 -15.78
C ASP A 773 -0.59 -16.32 -14.34
N ALA A 774 -1.63 -16.93 -13.74
CA ALA A 774 -1.66 -17.36 -12.34
C ALA A 774 -0.50 -18.28 -11.96
N CYS A 775 -0.11 -19.22 -12.81
CA CYS A 775 0.98 -20.18 -12.52
C CYS A 775 2.34 -19.49 -12.30
N ASN A 776 2.58 -18.36 -12.98
CA ASN A 776 3.84 -17.60 -12.85
C ASN A 776 3.75 -16.53 -11.76
N SER A 777 2.57 -15.97 -11.53
CA SER A 777 2.34 -14.87 -10.61
C SER A 777 2.02 -15.29 -9.18
N LEU A 778 1.53 -16.53 -8.97
CA LEU A 778 1.10 -17.07 -7.68
C LEU A 778 1.82 -18.39 -7.33
N PRO A 779 3.17 -18.43 -7.29
CA PRO A 779 3.92 -19.65 -7.03
C PRO A 779 3.64 -20.26 -5.65
N LEU A 780 3.46 -19.45 -4.60
CA LEU A 780 3.20 -19.97 -3.25
C LEU A 780 1.80 -20.56 -3.15
N THR A 781 0.81 -19.92 -3.77
CA THR A 781 -0.56 -20.43 -3.86
C THR A 781 -0.61 -21.74 -4.64
N MET A 782 0.15 -21.85 -5.74
CA MET A 782 0.27 -23.10 -6.50
C MET A 782 0.87 -24.22 -5.65
N GLN A 783 2.01 -23.97 -5.00
CA GLN A 783 2.67 -24.93 -4.11
C GLN A 783 1.76 -25.37 -2.95
N TRP A 784 1.03 -24.42 -2.36
CA TRP A 784 0.09 -24.68 -1.27
C TRP A 784 -1.05 -25.60 -1.71
N LEU A 785 -1.71 -25.32 -2.84
CA LEU A 785 -2.78 -26.18 -3.38
C LEU A 785 -2.26 -27.56 -3.78
N SER A 786 -1.06 -27.61 -4.38
CA SER A 786 -0.40 -28.88 -4.77
C SER A 786 -0.17 -29.80 -3.56
N SER A 787 0.13 -29.20 -2.39
CA SER A 787 0.44 -29.95 -1.17
C SER A 787 -0.75 -30.75 -0.63
N VAL A 788 -1.98 -30.43 -1.03
CA VAL A 788 -3.22 -31.09 -0.58
C VAL A 788 -3.83 -31.96 -1.67
N LYS A 789 -3.49 -31.72 -2.93
CA LYS A 789 -4.03 -32.46 -4.07
C LYS A 789 -3.89 -33.98 -3.93
N SER A 790 -2.75 -34.47 -3.43
CA SER A 790 -2.51 -35.91 -3.28
C SER A 790 -3.38 -36.58 -2.22
N SER A 791 -3.96 -35.81 -1.29
CA SER A 791 -4.78 -36.33 -0.18
C SER A 791 -6.24 -35.88 -0.24
N GLU A 792 -6.67 -35.10 -1.25
CA GLU A 792 -8.01 -34.49 -1.29
C GLU A 792 -9.13 -35.54 -1.30
N ASP A 793 -9.02 -36.55 -2.16
CA ASP A 793 -10.02 -37.61 -2.29
C ASP A 793 -10.10 -38.47 -1.02
N GLN A 794 -8.95 -38.76 -0.41
CA GLN A 794 -8.90 -39.52 0.83
C GLN A 794 -9.55 -38.77 1.98
N GLU A 795 -9.17 -37.51 2.21
CA GLU A 795 -9.72 -36.65 3.27
C GLU A 795 -11.24 -36.46 3.10
N TRP A 796 -11.70 -36.30 1.85
CA TRP A 796 -13.11 -36.13 1.53
C TRP A 796 -13.92 -37.41 1.75
N GLU A 797 -13.41 -38.56 1.30
CA GLU A 797 -14.09 -39.85 1.52
C GLU A 797 -14.09 -40.25 3.00
N GLU A 798 -13.01 -39.99 3.75
CA GLU A 798 -12.98 -40.18 5.20
C GLU A 798 -14.01 -39.29 5.92
N HIS A 799 -14.17 -38.04 5.48
CA HIS A 799 -15.20 -37.14 6.01
C HIS A 799 -16.61 -37.67 5.71
N LYS A 800 -16.90 -38.08 4.46
CA LYS A 800 -18.19 -38.69 4.09
C LYS A 800 -18.48 -39.95 4.90
N ASN A 801 -17.49 -40.84 5.05
CA ASN A 801 -17.62 -42.07 5.83
C ASN A 801 -17.94 -41.77 7.29
N SER A 802 -17.29 -40.75 7.88
CA SER A 802 -17.57 -40.28 9.24
C SER A 802 -19.00 -39.73 9.37
N LEU A 803 -19.45 -38.95 8.38
CA LEU A 803 -20.81 -38.40 8.35
C LEU A 803 -21.88 -39.49 8.14
N LEU A 804 -21.59 -40.50 7.30
CA LEU A 804 -22.48 -41.65 7.06
C LEU A 804 -22.59 -42.54 8.30
N ALA A 805 -21.47 -42.82 8.97
CA ALA A 805 -21.47 -43.54 10.24
C ALA A 805 -22.30 -42.79 11.29
N LEU A 806 -22.16 -41.47 11.36
CA LEU A 806 -22.94 -40.65 12.29
C LEU A 806 -24.46 -40.70 11.97
N LYS A 807 -24.84 -40.66 10.69
CA LYS A 807 -26.24 -40.73 10.26
C LYS A 807 -26.86 -42.11 10.45
N SER A 808 -26.09 -43.20 10.35
CA SER A 808 -26.59 -44.56 10.60
C SER A 808 -26.81 -44.82 12.10
N HIS A 809 -25.98 -44.24 12.98
CA HIS A 809 -26.10 -44.42 14.43
C HIS A 809 -27.29 -43.71 15.10
N ASP A 810 -27.86 -42.64 14.51
CA ASP A 810 -29.10 -42.02 15.03
C ASP A 810 -30.35 -42.93 14.87
N SER A 811 -30.24 -44.05 14.14
CA SER A 811 -31.34 -45.01 13.91
C SER A 811 -31.27 -46.28 14.78
N SER A 812 -30.18 -46.52 15.53
CA SER A 812 -30.09 -47.65 16.46
C SER A 812 -29.43 -47.23 17.77
N SER A 813 -30.16 -47.35 18.88
CA SER A 813 -29.73 -47.00 20.24
C SER A 813 -28.71 -48.01 20.81
N ARG A 814 -27.57 -48.19 20.14
CA ARG A 814 -26.41 -48.89 20.70
C ARG A 814 -25.21 -47.94 20.68
N VAL A 815 -24.90 -47.42 21.86
CA VAL A 815 -23.69 -46.64 22.15
C VAL A 815 -22.48 -47.55 21.89
N PHE A 816 -21.83 -47.39 20.75
CA PHE A 816 -20.53 -48.03 20.51
C PHE A 816 -19.44 -47.08 21.03
N VAL A 817 -18.77 -47.47 22.11
CA VAL A 817 -17.52 -46.84 22.56
C VAL A 817 -16.44 -47.16 21.51
N PRO A 818 -15.78 -46.17 20.87
CA PRO A 818 -14.65 -46.48 19.99
C PRO A 818 -13.51 -47.09 20.81
N LEU A 819 -12.93 -48.19 20.32
CA LEU A 819 -11.87 -48.99 20.95
C LEU A 819 -10.50 -48.29 21.12
N THR A 820 -10.41 -46.98 20.93
CA THR A 820 -9.14 -46.24 20.94
C THR A 820 -9.23 -44.88 21.65
N SER A 821 -9.92 -44.79 22.79
CA SER A 821 -9.50 -43.79 23.79
C SER A 821 -8.05 -44.11 24.16
N LEU A 822 -7.15 -43.13 24.23
CA LEU A 822 -5.78 -43.30 24.71
C LEU A 822 -5.78 -43.87 26.15
N ARG A 823 -5.94 -45.19 26.29
CA ARG A 823 -5.82 -45.92 27.55
C ARG A 823 -4.34 -46.11 27.82
N THR A 824 -3.83 -45.31 28.75
CA THR A 824 -2.58 -45.55 29.44
C THR A 824 -2.72 -46.81 30.29
N GLY A 825 -1.75 -47.73 30.18
CA GLY A 825 -1.81 -49.07 30.76
C GLY A 825 -2.02 -49.05 32.28
N GLY A 826 -3.17 -49.56 32.71
CA GLY A 826 -3.52 -49.87 34.09
C GLY A 826 -4.76 -50.77 34.08
N SER A 827 -4.58 -52.05 34.39
CA SER A 827 -5.66 -53.03 34.46
C SER A 827 -6.45 -52.85 35.75
N PHE A 828 -7.65 -52.25 35.67
CA PHE A 828 -8.70 -52.47 36.67
C PHE A 828 -9.98 -52.91 35.95
N LEU A 829 -10.44 -54.11 36.30
CA LEU A 829 -11.73 -54.67 35.89
C LEU A 829 -12.84 -53.92 36.63
N VAL A 830 -13.35 -52.85 36.03
CA VAL A 830 -14.52 -52.15 36.55
C VAL A 830 -15.76 -52.66 35.80
N LYS A 831 -16.56 -53.48 36.50
CA LYS A 831 -17.96 -53.75 36.11
C LYS A 831 -18.75 -52.46 36.32
N THR A 832 -19.30 -51.88 35.27
CA THR A 832 -20.31 -50.82 35.37
C THR A 832 -21.64 -51.34 34.85
N ASN A 833 -22.58 -51.56 35.78
CA ASN A 833 -24.00 -51.53 35.46
C ASN A 833 -24.37 -50.10 35.06
N GLU A 834 -24.99 -49.97 33.89
CA GLU A 834 -25.48 -48.71 33.35
C GLU A 834 -26.59 -48.14 34.23
N SER A 835 -26.41 -46.90 34.67
CA SER A 835 -27.53 -46.00 34.95
C SER A 835 -27.29 -44.70 34.19
N VAL A 836 -28.22 -44.42 33.29
CA VAL A 836 -28.27 -43.23 32.45
C VAL A 836 -28.43 -42.00 33.35
N ILE A 837 -27.43 -41.12 33.38
CA ILE A 837 -27.61 -39.74 33.81
C ILE A 837 -27.50 -38.87 32.56
N ALA A 838 -28.67 -38.39 32.15
CA ALA A 838 -28.82 -37.37 31.14
C ALA A 838 -28.01 -36.13 31.54
N SER A 839 -27.01 -35.76 30.72
CA SER A 839 -26.49 -34.40 30.75
C SER A 839 -27.58 -33.49 30.20
N SER A 840 -28.09 -32.64 31.10
CA SER A 840 -29.10 -31.64 30.86
C SER A 840 -28.85 -30.87 29.56
N SER A 841 -29.82 -30.95 28.66
CA SER A 841 -29.98 -30.01 27.56
C SER A 841 -30.10 -28.60 28.16
N VAL A 842 -29.01 -27.83 28.13
CA VAL A 842 -29.13 -26.38 28.23
C VAL A 842 -29.90 -25.93 27.00
N ALA A 843 -31.10 -25.44 27.25
CA ALA A 843 -32.00 -24.91 26.26
C ALA A 843 -31.27 -23.90 25.37
N SER A 844 -31.53 -24.02 24.08
CA SER A 844 -31.16 -23.07 23.05
C SER A 844 -31.58 -21.65 23.45
N GLU A 845 -30.62 -20.82 23.83
CA GLU A 845 -30.78 -19.40 23.59
C GLU A 845 -30.80 -19.20 22.08
N THR A 846 -31.87 -18.55 21.63
CA THR A 846 -32.14 -18.20 20.25
C THR A 846 -31.09 -17.24 19.74
N ASP A 847 -29.95 -17.77 19.31
CA ASP A 847 -29.02 -17.05 18.46
C ASP A 847 -29.53 -17.20 17.02
N ASN A 848 -30.00 -16.09 16.43
CA ASN A 848 -30.44 -15.99 15.03
C ASN A 848 -29.24 -16.12 14.06
N GLN A 849 -28.40 -17.14 14.27
CA GLN A 849 -27.17 -17.37 13.52
C GLN A 849 -27.43 -18.38 12.40
N GLN A 850 -27.34 -17.94 11.16
CA GLN A 850 -27.30 -18.85 10.01
C GLN A 850 -26.06 -19.75 10.13
N PRO A 851 -26.18 -21.09 10.09
CA PRO A 851 -25.01 -21.98 10.14
C PRO A 851 -24.04 -21.65 9.00
N GLU A 852 -22.74 -21.61 9.28
CA GLU A 852 -21.69 -21.59 8.25
C GLU A 852 -21.89 -22.69 7.19
N PRO A 853 -21.65 -22.40 5.90
CA PRO A 853 -22.02 -23.29 4.80
C PRO A 853 -21.17 -24.56 4.76
N GLU A 854 -21.85 -25.68 4.55
CA GLU A 854 -21.24 -26.99 4.31
C GLU A 854 -20.50 -27.01 2.95
N CYS A 855 -19.38 -27.72 2.90
CA CYS A 855 -18.65 -27.91 1.64
C CYS A 855 -19.43 -28.90 0.76
N THR A 856 -19.71 -28.50 -0.48
CA THR A 856 -20.47 -29.31 -1.44
C THR A 856 -19.63 -30.38 -2.14
N GLY A 857 -18.32 -30.40 -1.89
CA GLY A 857 -17.35 -31.22 -2.62
C GLY A 857 -16.93 -30.62 -3.96
N GLU A 858 -17.24 -29.34 -4.22
CA GLU A 858 -16.66 -28.62 -5.35
C GLU A 858 -15.13 -28.57 -5.21
N ARG A 859 -14.40 -29.00 -6.24
CA ARG A 859 -12.94 -29.19 -6.22
C ARG A 859 -12.16 -27.98 -5.69
N VAL A 860 -12.47 -26.77 -6.15
CA VAL A 860 -11.77 -25.54 -5.71
C VAL A 860 -12.06 -25.23 -4.23
N ASP A 861 -13.33 -25.29 -3.82
CA ASP A 861 -13.73 -25.02 -2.44
C ASP A 861 -13.12 -26.06 -1.47
N LEU A 862 -13.13 -27.34 -1.87
CA LEU A 862 -12.53 -28.43 -1.11
C LEU A 862 -11.02 -28.24 -0.94
N LEU A 863 -10.29 -27.94 -2.02
CA LEU A 863 -8.84 -27.71 -1.97
C LEU A 863 -8.48 -26.49 -1.11
N VAL A 864 -9.23 -25.39 -1.21
CA VAL A 864 -8.98 -24.19 -0.40
C VAL A 864 -9.22 -24.48 1.08
N ARG A 865 -10.31 -25.17 1.43
CA ARG A 865 -10.65 -25.53 2.82
C ARG A 865 -9.64 -26.48 3.44
N LEU A 866 -9.28 -27.56 2.74
CA LEU A 866 -8.25 -28.51 3.19
C LEU A 866 -6.86 -27.86 3.23
N GLY A 867 -6.55 -27.00 2.26
CA GLY A 867 -5.34 -26.18 2.23
C GLY A 867 -5.22 -25.29 3.45
N LEU A 868 -6.29 -24.58 3.84
CA LEU A 868 -6.30 -23.71 5.00
C LEU A 868 -6.13 -24.52 6.28
N LEU A 869 -6.85 -25.64 6.38
CA LEU A 869 -6.74 -26.55 7.52
C LEU A 869 -5.30 -27.06 7.68
N LYS A 870 -4.63 -27.48 6.59
CA LYS A 870 -3.23 -27.91 6.61
C LYS A 870 -2.28 -26.77 7.00
N LEU A 871 -2.53 -25.56 6.49
CA LEU A 871 -1.71 -24.38 6.76
C LEU A 871 -1.71 -24.00 8.24
N VAL A 872 -2.88 -23.97 8.89
CA VAL A 872 -2.99 -23.60 10.32
C VAL A 872 -2.70 -24.77 11.29
N SER A 873 -2.74 -26.02 10.81
CA SER A 873 -2.36 -27.20 11.61
C SER A 873 -0.85 -27.36 11.75
N GLY A 874 -0.04 -26.54 11.07
CA GLY A 874 1.42 -26.57 11.19
C GLY A 874 1.92 -26.19 12.58
N VAL A 875 3.00 -26.83 13.02
CA VAL A 875 3.66 -26.55 14.32
C VAL A 875 4.49 -25.27 14.26
N SER A 876 5.08 -24.97 13.12
CA SER A 876 5.83 -23.73 12.88
C SER A 876 4.89 -22.53 12.69
N GLY A 877 5.15 -21.42 13.38
CA GLY A 877 4.38 -20.19 13.23
C GLY A 877 4.37 -19.69 11.78
N LEU A 878 3.20 -19.29 11.29
CA LEU A 878 3.05 -18.78 9.92
C LEU A 878 3.88 -17.50 9.71
N THR A 879 4.80 -17.51 8.77
CA THR A 879 5.57 -16.33 8.35
C THR A 879 4.95 -15.69 7.11
N LYS A 880 5.26 -14.43 6.85
CA LYS A 880 4.81 -13.73 5.63
C LYS A 880 5.35 -14.39 4.36
N GLU A 881 6.51 -15.02 4.43
CA GLU A 881 7.20 -15.65 3.30
C GLU A 881 6.60 -17.01 2.91
N ALA A 882 6.04 -17.75 3.86
CA ALA A 882 5.43 -19.06 3.63
C ALA A 882 3.91 -18.98 3.33
N LEU A 883 3.32 -17.79 3.45
CA LEU A 883 1.88 -17.61 3.30
C LEU A 883 1.50 -17.48 1.81
N PRO A 884 0.44 -18.17 1.33
CA PRO A 884 -0.03 -18.01 -0.04
C PRO A 884 -0.39 -16.56 -0.36
N GLU A 885 -0.10 -16.13 -1.59
CA GLU A 885 -0.37 -14.75 -2.03
C GLU A 885 -1.85 -14.37 -1.88
N THR A 886 -2.74 -15.35 -2.08
CA THR A 886 -4.20 -15.19 -1.91
C THR A 886 -4.66 -14.95 -0.46
N PHE A 887 -3.78 -15.15 0.53
CA PHE A 887 -4.08 -14.92 1.95
C PHE A 887 -3.21 -13.83 2.59
N MET A 888 -2.50 -13.00 1.81
CA MET A 888 -1.66 -11.91 2.32
C MET A 888 -2.39 -10.95 3.29
N LEU A 889 -3.66 -10.66 3.03
CA LEU A 889 -4.50 -9.81 3.89
C LEU A 889 -4.93 -10.50 5.20
N ASN A 890 -4.75 -11.82 5.29
CA ASN A 890 -5.32 -12.68 6.33
C ASN A 890 -4.27 -13.25 7.30
N LEU A 891 -3.02 -12.79 7.24
CA LEU A 891 -1.91 -13.32 8.05
C LEU A 891 -2.21 -13.30 9.56
N LEU A 892 -2.64 -12.17 10.10
CA LEU A 892 -2.90 -12.02 11.54
C LEU A 892 -4.05 -12.94 12.00
N ARG A 893 -5.12 -13.03 11.20
CA ARG A 893 -6.26 -13.91 11.47
C ARG A 893 -5.86 -15.38 11.46
N LEU A 894 -5.08 -15.81 10.46
CA LEU A 894 -4.61 -17.20 10.38
C LEU A 894 -3.63 -17.54 11.50
N ARG A 895 -2.78 -16.60 11.92
CA ARG A 895 -1.95 -16.75 13.13
C ARG A 895 -2.77 -16.88 14.40
N ALA A 896 -3.82 -16.08 14.55
CA ALA A 896 -4.72 -16.19 15.70
C ALA A 896 -5.39 -17.57 15.74
N VAL A 897 -5.86 -18.09 14.61
CA VAL A 897 -6.41 -19.45 14.51
C VAL A 897 -5.35 -20.51 14.83
N GLN A 898 -4.14 -20.39 14.27
CA GLN A 898 -3.03 -21.30 14.56
C GLN A 898 -2.70 -21.30 16.07
N ALA A 899 -2.64 -20.13 16.70
CA ALA A 899 -2.41 -20.00 18.14
C ALA A 899 -3.54 -20.68 18.94
N GLN A 900 -4.81 -20.52 18.54
CA GLN A 900 -5.93 -21.22 19.18
C GLN A 900 -5.83 -22.74 19.03
N ILE A 901 -5.42 -23.24 17.87
CA ILE A 901 -5.21 -24.68 17.63
C ILE A 901 -4.09 -25.20 18.56
N GLN A 902 -2.97 -24.49 18.66
CA GLN A 902 -1.88 -24.85 19.56
C GLN A 902 -2.32 -24.82 21.03
N LYS A 903 -3.08 -23.80 21.46
CA LYS A 903 -3.70 -23.75 22.80
C LYS A 903 -4.61 -24.95 23.05
N ILE A 904 -5.43 -25.35 22.08
CA ILE A 904 -6.30 -26.54 22.18
C ILE A 904 -5.47 -27.81 22.34
N ILE A 905 -4.36 -27.95 21.61
CA ILE A 905 -3.44 -29.10 21.74
C ILE A 905 -2.78 -29.14 23.12
N VAL A 906 -2.30 -27.98 23.61
CA VAL A 906 -1.68 -27.86 24.94
C VAL A 906 -2.68 -28.18 26.04
N ILE A 907 -3.90 -27.63 26.00
CA ILE A 907 -4.94 -27.92 26.99
C ILE A 907 -5.35 -29.40 26.92
N SER A 908 -5.53 -29.96 25.72
CA SER A 908 -5.87 -31.38 25.57
C SER A 908 -4.80 -32.31 26.13
N THR A 909 -3.52 -32.01 25.87
CA THR A 909 -2.40 -32.78 26.42
C THR A 909 -2.31 -32.62 27.94
N SER A 910 -2.59 -31.43 28.46
CA SER A 910 -2.64 -31.16 29.90
C SER A 910 -3.78 -31.88 30.61
N ILE A 911 -4.96 -31.98 29.98
CA ILE A 911 -6.09 -32.78 30.45
C ILE A 911 -5.71 -34.26 30.51
N LEU A 912 -5.00 -34.79 29.51
CA LEU A 912 -4.52 -36.18 29.51
C LEU A 912 -3.53 -36.45 30.65
N VAL A 913 -2.57 -35.54 30.88
CA VAL A 913 -1.63 -35.64 32.01
C VAL A 913 -2.36 -35.54 33.35
N CYS A 914 -3.28 -34.59 33.50
CA CYS A 914 -4.11 -34.43 34.70
C CYS A 914 -4.90 -35.72 34.99
N ARG A 915 -5.58 -36.27 33.99
CA ARG A 915 -6.32 -37.54 34.09
C ARG A 915 -5.41 -38.69 34.51
N GLN A 916 -4.21 -38.79 33.94
CA GLN A 916 -3.25 -39.82 34.30
C GLN A 916 -2.79 -39.69 35.76
N THR A 917 -2.54 -38.47 36.23
CA THR A 917 -2.16 -38.25 37.63
C THR A 917 -3.28 -38.56 38.61
N LEU A 918 -4.53 -38.20 38.29
CA LEU A 918 -5.71 -38.54 39.08
C LEU A 918 -5.90 -40.05 39.23
N LEU A 919 -5.66 -40.80 38.14
CA LEU A 919 -5.75 -42.26 38.13
C LEU A 919 -4.61 -42.92 38.90
N MET A 920 -3.38 -42.40 38.83
CA MET A 920 -2.24 -42.92 39.57
C MET A 920 -2.38 -42.76 41.08
N GLU A 921 -3.01 -41.66 41.53
CA GLU A 921 -3.15 -41.35 42.95
C GLU A 921 -4.43 -41.92 43.59
N GLN A 922 -5.32 -42.58 42.82
CA GLN A 922 -6.66 -42.99 43.28
C GLN A 922 -7.45 -41.84 43.93
N ALA A 923 -7.18 -40.60 43.52
CA ALA A 923 -7.68 -39.39 44.19
C ALA A 923 -9.20 -39.16 44.01
N VAL A 924 -9.85 -39.91 43.11
CA VAL A 924 -11.27 -39.73 42.76
C VAL A 924 -12.02 -41.05 42.80
N THR A 925 -13.16 -41.06 43.49
CA THR A 925 -14.02 -42.24 43.69
C THR A 925 -15.17 -42.36 42.68
N SER A 926 -15.51 -41.29 41.93
CA SER A 926 -16.60 -41.29 40.94
C SER A 926 -16.17 -40.72 39.57
N SER A 927 -16.74 -41.25 38.49
CA SER A 927 -16.47 -40.75 37.13
C SER A 927 -16.97 -39.32 36.88
N ALA A 928 -17.99 -38.88 37.63
CA ALA A 928 -18.56 -37.54 37.48
C ALA A 928 -17.64 -36.47 38.08
N ASP A 929 -17.04 -36.76 39.25
CA ASP A 929 -16.10 -35.87 39.92
C ASP A 929 -14.83 -35.66 39.08
N MET A 930 -14.36 -36.72 38.39
CA MET A 930 -13.23 -36.62 37.47
C MET A 930 -13.52 -35.65 36.31
N GLU A 931 -14.67 -35.76 35.66
CA GLU A 931 -15.04 -34.88 34.55
C GLU A 931 -15.25 -33.42 35.01
N SER A 932 -15.74 -33.20 36.24
CA SER A 932 -15.85 -31.86 36.84
C SER A 932 -14.48 -31.21 37.06
N ILE A 933 -13.52 -31.95 37.62
CA ILE A 933 -12.14 -31.46 37.83
C ILE A 933 -11.46 -31.17 36.49
N LEU A 934 -11.66 -32.02 35.47
CA LEU A 934 -11.09 -31.80 34.14
C LEU A 934 -11.71 -30.58 33.44
N LEU A 935 -13.01 -30.31 33.64
CA LEU A 935 -13.67 -29.11 33.13
C LEU A 935 -13.12 -27.85 33.80
N GLU A 936 -12.94 -27.86 35.12
CA GLU A 936 -12.34 -26.73 35.86
C GLU A 936 -10.88 -26.51 35.44
N CYS A 937 -10.12 -27.59 35.24
CA CYS A 937 -8.76 -27.56 34.69
C CYS A 937 -8.72 -26.91 33.31
N SER A 938 -9.60 -27.32 32.41
CA SER A 938 -9.72 -26.73 31.08
C SER A 938 -10.02 -25.23 31.13
N ASN A 939 -10.88 -24.79 32.05
CA ASN A 939 -11.26 -23.38 32.19
C ASN A 939 -10.10 -22.53 32.75
N LYS A 940 -9.43 -22.98 33.81
CA LYS A 940 -8.27 -22.26 34.38
C LYS A 940 -7.09 -22.23 33.42
N LEU A 941 -6.81 -23.33 32.71
CA LEU A 941 -5.77 -23.35 31.68
C LEU A 941 -6.11 -22.43 30.50
N SER A 942 -7.38 -22.36 30.11
CA SER A 942 -7.85 -21.44 29.09
C SER A 942 -7.62 -19.98 29.49
N GLU A 943 -7.92 -19.62 30.74
CA GLU A 943 -7.72 -18.27 31.28
C GLU A 943 -6.23 -17.88 31.35
N VAL A 944 -5.35 -18.79 31.80
CA VAL A 944 -3.91 -18.53 31.87
C VAL A 944 -3.29 -18.39 30.48
N LEU A 945 -3.60 -19.31 29.57
CA LEU A 945 -3.08 -19.26 28.20
C LEU A 945 -3.63 -18.09 27.37
N ASP A 946 -4.74 -17.49 27.76
CA ASP A 946 -5.28 -16.29 27.10
C ASP A 946 -4.75 -14.97 27.67
N ARG A 947 -4.28 -14.96 28.93
CA ARG A 947 -3.71 -13.76 29.57
C ARG A 947 -2.19 -13.64 29.44
N VAL A 948 -1.48 -14.75 29.41
CA VAL A 948 -0.01 -14.79 29.44
C VAL A 948 0.51 -15.30 28.10
N ASP A 949 1.12 -14.41 27.32
CA ASP A 949 1.62 -14.73 25.97
C ASP A 949 2.77 -15.75 25.98
N ASP A 950 3.60 -15.75 27.03
CA ASP A 950 4.77 -16.62 27.19
C ASP A 950 4.58 -17.70 28.28
N ALA A 951 3.36 -18.25 28.39
CA ALA A 951 3.05 -19.22 29.43
C ALA A 951 3.89 -20.49 29.32
N GLY A 952 4.77 -20.71 30.30
CA GLY A 952 5.69 -21.84 30.34
C GLY A 952 5.06 -23.15 30.83
N ILE A 953 5.78 -24.26 30.64
CA ILE A 953 5.37 -25.58 31.17
C ILE A 953 5.21 -25.53 32.70
N GLU A 954 6.04 -24.75 33.39
CA GLU A 954 5.99 -24.58 34.85
C GLU A 954 4.65 -23.97 35.30
N GLU A 955 4.18 -22.91 34.64
CA GLU A 955 2.91 -22.25 34.94
C GLU A 955 1.71 -23.16 34.66
N ILE A 956 1.75 -23.91 33.55
CA ILE A 956 0.73 -24.91 33.22
C ILE A 956 0.67 -25.99 34.31
N VAL A 957 1.84 -26.48 34.77
CA VAL A 957 1.93 -27.49 35.83
C VAL A 957 1.44 -26.94 37.18
N GLU A 958 1.68 -25.67 37.48
CA GLU A 958 1.15 -25.01 38.68
C GLU A 958 -0.38 -25.00 38.68
N VAL A 959 -1.01 -24.62 37.56
CA VAL A 959 -2.48 -24.63 37.42
C VAL A 959 -3.04 -26.03 37.59
N VAL A 960 -2.45 -27.02 36.91
CA VAL A 960 -2.88 -28.43 37.01
C VAL A 960 -2.71 -28.96 38.43
N SER A 961 -1.60 -28.65 39.10
CA SER A 961 -1.30 -29.12 40.46
C SER A 961 -2.10 -28.41 41.55
N GLY A 962 -2.48 -27.15 41.33
CA GLY A 962 -3.32 -26.37 42.25
C GLY A 962 -4.74 -26.92 42.36
N LEU A 963 -5.30 -27.44 41.25
CA LEU A 963 -6.63 -28.06 41.21
C LEU A 963 -6.72 -29.42 41.88
N LEU A 964 -5.58 -30.09 42.04
CA LEU A 964 -5.48 -31.43 42.63
C LEU A 964 -5.33 -31.36 44.16
N GLN A 965 -5.22 -30.15 44.71
CA GLN A 965 -5.25 -29.86 46.14
C GLN A 965 -6.67 -29.44 46.50
N GLY A 966 -7.44 -30.32 47.14
CA GLY A 966 -8.74 -29.92 47.70
C GLY A 966 -8.56 -28.87 48.80
N ASP A 967 -9.55 -27.99 48.96
CA ASP A 967 -9.52 -26.83 49.89
C ASP A 967 -9.23 -27.16 51.37
N ASP A 968 -9.15 -28.43 51.77
CA ASP A 968 -9.24 -28.84 53.17
C ASP A 968 -8.19 -29.88 53.63
N LYS A 969 -7.04 -30.00 52.95
CA LYS A 969 -5.92 -30.87 53.41
C LYS A 969 -4.61 -30.11 53.53
N VAL A 970 -3.98 -30.25 54.70
CA VAL A 970 -2.62 -29.77 55.01
C VAL A 970 -1.67 -30.10 53.85
N VAL A 971 -1.06 -29.06 53.27
CA VAL A 971 -0.17 -29.17 52.10
C VAL A 971 1.04 -30.01 52.47
N ASP A 972 1.05 -31.27 52.03
CA ASP A 972 2.22 -32.15 52.15
C ASP A 972 3.25 -31.75 51.08
N GLU A 973 4.02 -30.69 51.36
CA GLU A 973 5.01 -30.11 50.43
C GLU A 973 6.02 -31.15 49.92
N GLU A 974 6.31 -32.21 50.70
CA GLU A 974 7.24 -33.27 50.32
C GLU A 974 6.74 -34.15 49.16
N LYS A 975 5.42 -34.32 49.02
CA LYS A 975 4.81 -35.06 47.88
C LYS A 975 4.51 -34.16 46.69
N LEU A 976 4.34 -32.87 46.91
CA LEU A 976 3.94 -31.92 45.87
C LEU A 976 5.06 -31.64 44.85
N LYS A 977 6.29 -31.46 45.33
CA LYS A 977 7.46 -31.18 44.47
C LYS A 977 7.77 -32.31 43.47
N PRO A 978 7.88 -33.60 43.87
CA PRO A 978 8.15 -34.67 42.91
C PRO A 978 7.00 -34.83 41.90
N ARG A 979 5.75 -34.60 42.33
CA ARG A 979 4.56 -34.64 41.46
C ARG A 979 4.64 -33.58 40.34
N LYS A 980 4.93 -32.33 40.69
CA LYS A 980 5.11 -31.23 39.72
C LYS A 980 6.22 -31.54 38.71
N ILE A 981 7.35 -32.07 39.18
CA ILE A 981 8.48 -32.46 38.31
C ILE A 981 8.08 -33.57 37.33
N VAL A 982 7.31 -34.57 37.76
CA VAL A 982 6.83 -35.65 36.89
C VAL A 982 5.86 -35.10 35.85
N MET A 983 4.90 -34.26 36.24
CA MET A 983 3.98 -33.61 35.30
C MET A 983 4.70 -32.74 34.27
N ALA A 984 5.68 -31.94 34.69
CA ALA A 984 6.47 -31.10 33.80
C ALA A 984 7.23 -31.94 32.77
N ARG A 985 7.84 -33.07 33.18
CA ARG A 985 8.52 -34.00 32.26
C ARG A 985 7.55 -34.68 31.30
N MET A 986 6.38 -35.09 31.79
CA MET A 986 5.34 -35.70 30.95
C MET A 986 4.86 -34.71 29.90
N LEU A 987 4.55 -33.46 30.28
CA LEU A 987 4.13 -32.41 29.36
C LEU A 987 5.22 -32.05 28.36
N ALA A 988 6.46 -31.84 28.82
CA ALA A 988 7.58 -31.52 27.95
C ALA A 988 7.81 -32.60 26.88
N LYS A 989 7.70 -33.88 27.26
CA LYS A 989 7.82 -35.00 26.32
C LYS A 989 6.62 -35.10 25.37
N SER A 990 5.40 -35.00 25.91
CA SER A 990 4.16 -35.14 25.14
C SER A 990 3.85 -33.96 24.21
N LEU A 991 4.50 -32.82 24.39
CA LEU A 991 4.41 -31.65 23.50
C LEU A 991 5.57 -31.56 22.50
N GLN A 992 6.55 -32.47 22.56
CA GLN A 992 7.66 -32.49 21.63
C GLN A 992 7.21 -33.01 20.25
N ALA A 993 7.64 -32.33 19.19
CA ALA A 993 7.37 -32.76 17.81
C ALA A 993 7.91 -34.19 17.56
N GLY A 994 7.06 -35.06 16.99
CA GLY A 994 7.39 -36.47 16.76
C GLY A 994 7.05 -37.43 17.91
N ASP A 995 6.58 -36.95 19.05
CA ASP A 995 6.05 -37.82 20.10
C ASP A 995 4.68 -38.41 19.69
N LEU A 996 4.45 -39.70 20.00
CA LEU A 996 3.23 -40.41 19.61
C LEU A 996 1.97 -39.82 20.25
N ILE A 997 2.08 -39.19 21.43
CA ILE A 997 0.95 -38.53 22.09
C ILE A 997 0.65 -37.23 21.36
N PHE A 998 1.67 -36.43 21.04
CA PHE A 998 1.51 -35.21 20.26
C PHE A 998 0.83 -35.50 18.91
N GLU A 999 1.32 -36.48 18.15
CA GLU A 999 0.74 -36.84 16.84
C GLU A 999 -0.73 -37.29 16.95
N LYS A 1000 -1.07 -38.07 17.98
CA LYS A 1000 -2.46 -38.51 18.20
C LYS A 1000 -3.39 -37.37 18.62
N VAL A 1001 -2.94 -36.48 19.51
CA VAL A 1001 -3.70 -35.32 19.94
C VAL A 1001 -3.89 -34.34 18.79
N SER A 1002 -2.79 -34.02 18.08
CA SER A 1002 -2.81 -33.17 16.89
C SER A 1002 -3.74 -33.72 15.82
N ARG A 1003 -3.69 -35.03 15.52
CA ARG A 1003 -4.60 -35.68 14.58
C ARG A 1003 -6.07 -35.61 15.02
N ALA A 1004 -6.37 -35.83 16.30
CA ALA A 1004 -7.73 -35.72 16.81
C ALA A 1004 -8.28 -34.28 16.72
N VAL A 1005 -7.46 -33.27 17.03
CA VAL A 1005 -7.81 -31.85 16.88
C VAL A 1005 -7.99 -31.50 15.39
N HIS A 1006 -7.13 -31.99 14.51
CA HIS A 1006 -7.25 -31.82 13.06
C HIS A 1006 -8.56 -32.42 12.52
N LEU A 1007 -8.91 -33.65 12.93
CA LEU A 1007 -10.18 -34.30 12.57
C LEU A 1007 -11.39 -33.53 13.10
N ALA A 1008 -11.29 -32.96 14.31
CA ALA A 1008 -12.33 -32.13 14.89
C ALA A 1008 -12.54 -30.85 14.05
N LEU A 1009 -11.47 -30.13 13.73
CA LEU A 1009 -11.51 -28.96 12.85
C LEU A 1009 -12.05 -29.31 11.46
N ARG A 1010 -11.61 -30.42 10.85
CA ARG A 1010 -12.12 -30.95 9.57
C ARG A 1010 -13.63 -31.14 9.59
N GLY A 1011 -14.18 -31.60 10.72
CA GLY A 1011 -15.62 -31.78 10.93
C GLY A 1011 -16.44 -30.52 10.66
N ILE A 1012 -15.97 -29.35 11.10
CA ILE A 1012 -16.64 -28.05 10.88
C ILE A 1012 -16.22 -27.42 9.56
N VAL A 1013 -14.93 -27.47 9.20
CA VAL A 1013 -14.41 -26.87 7.98
C VAL A 1013 -15.09 -27.47 6.73
N LEU A 1014 -15.38 -28.77 6.73
CA LEU A 1014 -16.09 -29.45 5.64
C LEU A 1014 -17.59 -29.60 5.90
N GLY A 1015 -17.98 -29.96 7.13
CA GLY A 1015 -19.38 -30.26 7.49
C GLY A 1015 -20.20 -29.06 7.97
N GLY A 1016 -19.63 -27.85 7.95
CA GLY A 1016 -20.28 -26.62 8.44
C GLY A 1016 -20.47 -26.59 9.95
N SER A 1017 -20.94 -25.44 10.47
CA SER A 1017 -21.27 -25.27 11.90
C SER A 1017 -22.62 -25.90 12.30
N GLY A 1018 -23.22 -26.70 11.43
CA GLY A 1018 -24.48 -27.39 11.68
C GLY A 1018 -24.39 -28.45 12.79
N PRO A 1019 -25.53 -29.05 13.18
CA PRO A 1019 -25.58 -30.07 14.22
C PRO A 1019 -24.71 -31.29 13.92
N TRP A 1020 -24.59 -31.66 12.64
CA TRP A 1020 -23.75 -32.80 12.22
C TRP A 1020 -22.25 -32.49 12.32
N GLY A 1021 -21.82 -31.30 11.90
CA GLY A 1021 -20.43 -30.84 12.07
C GLY A 1021 -20.02 -30.79 13.55
N ARG A 1022 -20.89 -30.25 14.42
CA ARG A 1022 -20.66 -30.24 15.88
C ARG A 1022 -20.56 -31.64 16.47
N LYS A 1023 -21.44 -32.57 16.08
CA LYS A 1023 -21.35 -33.98 16.51
C LYS A 1023 -20.03 -34.64 16.06
N LEU A 1024 -19.51 -34.32 14.87
CA LEU A 1024 -18.20 -34.82 14.40
C LEU A 1024 -17.03 -34.28 15.25
N VAL A 1025 -17.08 -33.01 15.66
CA VAL A 1025 -16.11 -32.42 16.61
C VAL A 1025 -16.11 -33.20 17.93
N GLU A 1026 -17.30 -33.42 18.51
CA GLU A 1026 -17.43 -34.15 19.78
C GLU A 1026 -16.87 -35.58 19.67
N MET A 1027 -17.13 -36.28 18.56
CA MET A 1027 -16.61 -37.62 18.34
C MET A 1027 -15.08 -37.65 18.26
N ALA A 1028 -14.47 -36.68 17.57
CA ALA A 1028 -13.03 -36.59 17.45
C ALA A 1028 -12.37 -36.22 18.80
N LEU A 1029 -12.89 -35.22 19.50
CA LEU A 1029 -12.37 -34.78 20.81
C LEU A 1029 -12.62 -35.82 21.92
N ARG A 1030 -13.67 -36.66 21.83
CA ARG A 1030 -13.88 -37.79 22.75
C ARG A 1030 -12.70 -38.76 22.77
N GLN A 1031 -12.00 -38.95 21.65
CA GLN A 1031 -10.87 -39.88 21.56
C GLN A 1031 -9.71 -39.48 22.50
N ILE A 1032 -9.59 -38.18 22.76
CA ILE A 1032 -8.55 -37.58 23.62
C ILE A 1032 -9.10 -37.04 24.94
N GLY A 1033 -10.39 -37.25 25.23
CA GLY A 1033 -11.03 -36.77 26.47
C GLY A 1033 -11.20 -35.25 26.56
N ALA A 1034 -11.17 -34.52 25.44
CA ALA A 1034 -11.18 -33.06 25.40
C ALA A 1034 -12.51 -32.46 24.91
N VAL A 1035 -13.64 -33.14 25.15
CA VAL A 1035 -14.97 -32.75 24.62
C VAL A 1035 -15.40 -31.35 25.08
N MET A 1036 -14.95 -30.91 26.26
CA MET A 1036 -15.18 -29.55 26.78
C MET A 1036 -14.63 -28.43 25.87
N LEU A 1037 -13.65 -28.73 25.01
CA LEU A 1037 -13.06 -27.78 24.06
C LEU A 1037 -13.87 -27.64 22.76
N THR A 1038 -15.01 -28.33 22.62
CA THR A 1038 -15.85 -28.30 21.41
C THR A 1038 -16.17 -26.86 20.97
N LYS A 1039 -16.56 -25.97 21.90
CA LYS A 1039 -16.88 -24.57 21.58
C LYS A 1039 -15.68 -23.81 20.99
N ARG A 1040 -14.48 -24.02 21.55
CA ARG A 1040 -13.24 -23.39 21.07
C ARG A 1040 -12.85 -23.88 19.67
N VAL A 1041 -12.94 -25.20 19.44
CA VAL A 1041 -12.67 -25.80 18.12
C VAL A 1041 -13.65 -25.27 17.07
N VAL A 1042 -14.94 -25.20 17.41
CA VAL A 1042 -15.97 -24.67 16.51
C VAL A 1042 -15.68 -23.21 16.15
N ALA A 1043 -15.40 -22.35 17.14
CA ALA A 1043 -15.07 -20.95 16.89
C ALA A 1043 -13.82 -20.78 15.99
N ALA A 1044 -12.76 -21.54 16.24
CA ALA A 1044 -11.56 -21.51 15.41
C ALA A 1044 -11.81 -22.00 13.96
N ALA A 1045 -12.63 -23.03 13.80
CA ALA A 1045 -12.98 -23.58 12.49
C ALA A 1045 -13.95 -22.68 11.70
N GLU A 1046 -14.89 -21.99 12.35
CA GLU A 1046 -15.79 -21.03 11.69
C GLU A 1046 -14.99 -19.91 11.02
N VAL A 1047 -13.94 -19.40 11.68
CA VAL A 1047 -13.01 -18.42 11.10
C VAL A 1047 -12.36 -18.94 9.81
N LEU A 1048 -11.98 -20.22 9.77
CA LEU A 1048 -11.42 -20.85 8.56
C LEU A 1048 -12.45 -21.02 7.45
N VAL A 1049 -13.70 -21.35 7.80
CA VAL A 1049 -14.79 -21.46 6.82
C VAL A 1049 -15.06 -20.10 6.17
N VAL A 1050 -15.16 -19.03 6.97
CA VAL A 1050 -15.31 -17.66 6.45
C VAL A 1050 -14.10 -17.25 5.61
N ALA A 1051 -12.89 -17.61 6.03
CA ALA A 1051 -11.68 -17.35 5.25
C ALA A 1051 -11.71 -18.03 3.88
N ALA A 1052 -12.17 -19.29 3.82
CA ALA A 1052 -12.31 -20.05 2.59
C ALA A 1052 -13.40 -19.48 1.68
N THR A 1053 -14.57 -19.12 2.22
CA THR A 1053 -15.71 -18.60 1.42
C THR A 1053 -15.40 -17.22 0.83
N VAL A 1054 -14.79 -16.32 1.61
CA VAL A 1054 -14.37 -15.00 1.11
C VAL A 1054 -13.27 -15.16 0.07
N SER A 1055 -12.27 -16.00 0.34
CA SER A 1055 -11.16 -16.23 -0.59
C SER A 1055 -11.63 -16.85 -1.92
N THR A 1056 -12.49 -17.87 -1.87
CA THR A 1056 -13.10 -18.44 -3.09
C THR A 1056 -14.00 -17.42 -3.80
N GLY A 1057 -14.68 -16.53 -3.09
CA GLY A 1057 -15.45 -15.42 -3.69
C GLY A 1057 -14.60 -14.40 -4.44
N ILE A 1058 -13.42 -14.07 -3.93
CA ILE A 1058 -12.50 -13.09 -4.53
C ILE A 1058 -11.66 -13.75 -5.63
N HIS A 1059 -10.98 -14.86 -5.29
CA HIS A 1059 -9.88 -15.45 -6.05
C HIS A 1059 -10.27 -16.65 -6.93
N ARG A 1060 -11.57 -17.00 -7.05
CA ARG A 1060 -12.04 -18.14 -7.86
C ARG A 1060 -11.38 -18.26 -9.24
N PRO A 1061 -11.29 -17.20 -10.05
CA PRO A 1061 -10.74 -17.31 -11.41
C PRO A 1061 -9.28 -17.79 -11.42
N TRP A 1062 -8.46 -17.29 -10.49
CA TRP A 1062 -7.07 -17.75 -10.34
C TRP A 1062 -7.01 -19.18 -9.82
N TYR A 1063 -7.84 -19.55 -8.84
CA TYR A 1063 -7.87 -20.91 -8.34
C TYR A 1063 -8.25 -21.93 -9.40
N VAL A 1064 -9.27 -21.65 -10.22
CA VAL A 1064 -9.68 -22.54 -11.32
C VAL A 1064 -8.51 -22.76 -12.28
N ASN A 1065 -7.86 -21.70 -12.74
CA ASN A 1065 -6.71 -21.82 -13.65
C ASN A 1065 -5.53 -22.55 -13.01
N LEU A 1066 -5.26 -22.36 -11.72
CA LEU A 1066 -4.22 -23.13 -11.01
C LEU A 1066 -4.61 -24.62 -10.91
N THR A 1067 -5.87 -24.92 -10.56
CA THR A 1067 -6.34 -26.32 -10.39
C THR A 1067 -6.48 -27.10 -11.69
N ASP A 1068 -6.69 -26.42 -12.82
CA ASP A 1068 -6.70 -27.04 -14.15
C ASP A 1068 -5.29 -27.37 -14.64
N ASN A 1069 -4.28 -26.62 -14.19
CA ASN A 1069 -2.87 -26.84 -14.50
C ASN A 1069 -2.15 -27.75 -13.48
N LEU A 1070 -2.81 -28.07 -12.37
CA LEU A 1070 -2.39 -29.08 -11.40
C LEU A 1070 -2.73 -30.48 -11.89
#